data_AF-A0A1Y5FBF8-F1
#
_entry.id   AF-A0A1Y5FBF8-F1
#
_cell.length_a   1.000
_cell.length_b   1.000
_cell.length_c   1.000
_cell.angle_alpha   90.00
_cell.angle_beta   90.00
_cell.angle_gamma   90.00
#
_symmetry.space_group_name_H-M   'P 1'
#
loop_
_entity.id
_entity.type
_entity.pdbx_description
1 polymer ?
#
loop_
_entity_poly.entity_id
_entity_poly.type
_entity_poly.pdbx_seq_one_letter_code
_entity_poly.pdbx_strand_id
1 'polypeptide(L)'
;MPLFWQKLFSKKIISLGLLSWAFIFSSYAQTNLNSKIQTTPGVIESLLQIIEIEKNQYTNLIKESEKKSLLITSADQIKDLKLDPFFVKSLLLNSDNKYLQFLKDGRDECQLISLFQNNLLKTSRGLINTVIINYLDKDGSRKRGLLTKNNFLEIYFKKKCINNKELGDLFNIKNIKRTVKGISLLTPKNQKECSQILNDWLDNPNTPFLCGINETMVRGEKAARVLPLTDKVQRRSRAELQRRIRESKKVSSQIPYFQRTYLKNLCGNIDNKKLFCDKYLAKDIWSKIVTGEKPDYLLKYKCKNVLRKEKLTKTEIKKCALKFKSEPNYCITNGNNKHLSLFPLENCHNISKALNHSRLITKYHDCPGGIDNEGIINIHRIMSHFNPTELPSTEITCASEPNLTFAKLNIQSNNSRGWPLKICFKNLATENKECYPYVPGASTSDKLSEDKVISKILKKVERTPFEVKCKLTNSRVYNPNRLGYKAGCFIVYDPGNCTTMHCPKEVYYETKLIDYLIYEGKILYDYFPTSFSNEKYATSNLMKETLKRDSKLIRNLTALKFFFENSKTGIVHGLGCAEDIQPQVFHRRLLNQCTPLPFIIDGISKEEGRTKLVFRSSISDIHTPKLMEWNILFNAVANYKELHPLSTWTLYGIK
;
A
#
# COMPACT_ATOMS: atom_id res chain seq x y z
N MET A 1 3.52 78.37 44.08
CA MET A 1 4.76 78.61 43.31
C MET A 1 5.86 77.72 43.86
N PRO A 2 6.78 77.18 43.05
CA PRO A 2 6.97 77.43 41.62
C PRO A 2 6.46 76.22 40.78
N LEU A 3 5.70 76.33 39.68
CA LEU A 3 5.74 77.23 38.51
C LEU A 3 7.08 77.22 37.77
N PHE A 4 7.16 76.39 36.73
CA PHE A 4 7.87 76.58 35.44
C PHE A 4 7.93 75.20 34.75
N TRP A 5 7.21 74.77 33.70
CA TRP A 5 6.41 75.34 32.59
C TRP A 5 5.48 74.19 32.13
N GLN A 6 4.15 74.24 31.95
CA GLN A 6 3.27 75.20 31.29
C GLN A 6 3.73 75.66 29.89
N LYS A 7 3.86 74.71 28.94
CA LYS A 7 3.60 74.95 27.49
C LYS A 7 3.37 73.71 26.62
N LEU A 8 2.73 72.67 27.18
CA LEU A 8 2.18 71.54 26.40
C LEU A 8 0.69 71.28 26.69
N PHE A 9 0.03 72.26 27.32
CA PHE A 9 -1.30 72.16 27.94
C PHE A 9 -2.48 72.71 27.09
N SER A 10 -2.39 72.76 25.76
CA SER A 10 -3.52 73.28 24.95
C SER A 10 -4.03 72.37 23.83
N LYS A 11 -3.62 71.10 23.75
CA LYS A 11 -4.15 70.17 22.74
C LYS A 11 -4.69 68.83 23.25
N LYS A 12 -4.67 68.56 24.57
CA LYS A 12 -5.08 67.24 25.11
C LYS A 12 -6.23 67.23 26.13
N ILE A 13 -6.81 68.37 26.51
CA ILE A 13 -7.89 68.41 27.52
C ILE A 13 -9.27 68.74 26.92
N ILE A 14 -9.34 69.32 25.72
CA ILE A 14 -10.61 69.51 25.01
C ILE A 14 -11.18 68.16 24.52
N SER A 15 -10.32 67.16 24.30
CA SER A 15 -10.72 65.83 23.83
C SER A 15 -11.16 64.86 24.93
N LEU A 16 -10.90 65.15 26.22
CA LEU A 16 -11.36 64.31 27.34
C LEU A 16 -12.59 64.86 28.07
N GLY A 17 -12.93 66.14 27.89
CA GLY A 17 -14.21 66.71 28.36
C GLY A 17 -15.43 66.31 27.52
N LEU A 18 -15.23 65.99 26.23
CA LEU A 18 -16.32 65.60 25.31
C LEU A 18 -16.69 64.12 25.36
N LEU A 19 -15.93 63.28 26.09
CA LEU A 19 -16.18 61.84 26.22
C LEU A 19 -16.94 61.44 27.49
N SER A 20 -17.20 62.37 28.42
CA SER A 20 -17.95 62.08 29.66
C SER A 20 -19.39 62.61 29.67
N TRP A 21 -19.79 63.40 28.68
CA TRP A 21 -21.17 63.91 28.54
C TRP A 21 -22.07 63.06 27.64
N ALA A 22 -21.55 62.05 26.95
CA ALA A 22 -22.33 61.19 26.05
C ALA A 22 -22.96 59.96 26.73
N PHE A 23 -22.85 59.82 28.05
CA PHE A 23 -23.38 58.67 28.81
C PHE A 23 -24.67 58.93 29.60
N ILE A 24 -25.29 60.11 29.44
CA ILE A 24 -26.52 60.42 30.18
C ILE A 24 -27.55 60.97 29.19
N PHE A 25 -28.58 60.16 28.92
CA PHE A 25 -29.79 60.39 28.13
C PHE A 25 -29.77 60.02 26.63
N SER A 26 -30.58 58.99 26.36
CA SER A 26 -31.00 58.45 25.08
C SER A 26 -32.20 59.19 24.51
N SER A 27 -32.13 59.63 23.25
CA SER A 27 -33.31 59.69 22.36
C SER A 27 -32.89 59.92 20.91
N TYR A 28 -33.15 58.90 20.10
CA TYR A 28 -33.69 58.97 18.73
C TYR A 28 -33.19 60.02 17.72
N ALA A 29 -32.73 59.45 16.61
CA ALA A 29 -32.85 59.95 15.23
C ALA A 29 -32.00 61.16 14.84
N GLN A 30 -30.81 60.86 14.30
CA GLN A 30 -30.39 61.45 13.03
C GLN A 30 -29.45 60.47 12.32
N THR A 31 -29.96 59.91 11.24
CA THR A 31 -29.22 59.16 10.23
C THR A 31 -28.16 60.06 9.62
N ASN A 32 -26.91 59.97 10.11
CA ASN A 32 -25.78 60.51 9.37
C ASN A 32 -25.37 59.49 8.31
N LEU A 33 -25.67 59.86 7.06
CA LEU A 33 -25.09 59.28 5.86
C LEU A 33 -23.57 59.18 6.01
N ASN A 34 -23.06 57.97 6.17
CA ASN A 34 -21.69 57.71 5.76
C ASN A 34 -21.68 57.70 4.23
N SER A 35 -21.19 58.80 3.65
CA SER A 35 -20.72 58.80 2.27
C SER A 35 -19.64 57.73 2.13
N LYS A 36 -20.03 56.54 1.65
CA LYS A 36 -19.09 55.57 1.11
C LYS A 36 -18.34 56.29 0.00
N ILE A 37 -17.07 56.62 0.24
CA ILE A 37 -16.13 56.90 -0.85
C ILE A 37 -16.23 55.67 -1.75
N GLN A 38 -16.80 55.84 -2.94
CA GLN A 38 -16.89 54.79 -3.96
C GLN A 38 -15.48 54.54 -4.48
N THR A 39 -14.70 53.75 -3.76
CA THR A 39 -13.55 53.08 -4.35
C THR A 39 -14.11 52.06 -5.33
N THR A 40 -13.72 52.16 -6.60
CA THR A 40 -14.01 51.11 -7.58
C THR A 40 -13.52 49.78 -7.01
N PRO A 41 -14.41 48.79 -6.81
CA PRO A 41 -14.01 47.54 -6.19
C PRO A 41 -12.91 46.88 -7.02
N GLY A 42 -11.88 46.36 -6.36
CA GLY A 42 -10.83 45.61 -7.05
C GLY A 42 -11.43 44.41 -7.79
N VAL A 43 -10.69 43.83 -8.75
CA VAL A 43 -11.19 42.69 -9.58
C VAL A 43 -11.71 41.54 -8.71
N ILE A 44 -11.04 41.24 -7.58
CA ILE A 44 -11.44 40.18 -6.64
C ILE A 44 -12.72 40.57 -5.88
N GLU A 45 -12.82 41.80 -5.38
CA GLU A 45 -14.00 42.29 -4.66
C GLU A 45 -15.23 42.35 -5.57
N SER A 46 -15.04 42.76 -6.83
CA SER A 46 -16.07 42.75 -7.86
C SER A 46 -16.56 41.33 -8.15
N LEU A 47 -15.65 40.35 -8.24
CA LEU A 47 -16.03 38.93 -8.42
C LEU A 47 -16.80 38.38 -7.22
N LEU A 48 -16.38 38.72 -5.99
CA LEU A 48 -17.09 38.30 -4.77
C LEU A 48 -18.51 38.89 -4.72
N GLN A 49 -18.67 40.18 -5.08
CA GLN A 49 -19.99 40.81 -5.19
C GLN A 49 -20.86 40.12 -6.25
N ILE A 50 -20.30 39.78 -7.42
CA ILE A 50 -21.03 39.05 -8.47
C ILE A 50 -21.51 37.68 -7.98
N ILE A 51 -20.67 36.94 -7.25
CA ILE A 51 -21.04 35.63 -6.67
C ILE A 51 -22.17 35.79 -5.65
N GLU A 52 -22.13 36.82 -4.81
CA GLU A 52 -23.16 37.08 -3.81
C GLU A 52 -24.50 37.50 -4.43
N ILE A 53 -24.47 38.37 -5.45
CA ILE A 53 -25.65 38.74 -6.24
C ILE A 53 -26.24 37.50 -6.92
N GLU A 54 -25.42 36.66 -7.56
CA GLU A 54 -25.88 35.43 -8.19
C GLU A 54 -26.53 34.48 -7.19
N LYS A 55 -25.93 34.29 -6.01
CA LYS A 55 -26.48 33.43 -4.97
C LYS A 55 -27.87 33.88 -4.51
N ASN A 56 -28.07 35.19 -4.36
CA ASN A 56 -29.37 35.76 -3.99
C ASN A 56 -30.39 35.58 -5.12
N GLN A 57 -30.02 35.88 -6.36
CA GLN A 57 -30.86 35.69 -7.54
C GLN A 57 -31.27 34.22 -7.71
N TYR A 58 -30.32 33.29 -7.61
CA TYR A 58 -30.55 31.85 -7.71
C TYR A 58 -31.48 31.33 -6.61
N THR A 59 -31.31 31.83 -5.38
CA THR A 59 -32.17 31.45 -4.25
C THR A 59 -33.62 31.91 -4.47
N ASN A 60 -33.82 33.11 -5.00
CA ASN A 60 -35.15 33.63 -5.33
C ASN A 60 -35.77 32.86 -6.50
N LEU A 61 -34.99 32.59 -7.56
CA LEU A 61 -35.40 31.79 -8.71
C LEU A 61 -35.88 30.38 -8.30
N ILE A 62 -35.20 29.71 -7.37
CA ILE A 62 -35.68 28.42 -6.84
C ILE A 62 -37.02 28.61 -6.12
N LYS A 63 -37.15 29.59 -5.22
CA LYS A 63 -38.40 29.82 -4.48
C LYS A 63 -39.58 30.10 -5.42
N GLU A 64 -39.36 30.87 -6.48
CA GLU A 64 -40.37 31.12 -7.52
C GLU A 64 -40.70 29.87 -8.32
N SER A 65 -39.69 29.08 -8.67
CA SER A 65 -39.88 27.85 -9.45
C SER A 65 -40.53 26.73 -8.64
N GLU A 66 -40.29 26.67 -7.32
CA GLU A 66 -40.99 25.77 -6.37
C GLU A 66 -42.49 26.05 -6.33
N LYS A 67 -42.90 27.34 -6.33
CA LYS A 67 -44.31 27.73 -6.40
C LYS A 67 -44.98 27.34 -7.72
N LYS A 68 -44.21 27.20 -8.80
CA LYS A 68 -44.66 26.83 -10.15
C LYS A 68 -44.29 25.38 -10.51
N SER A 69 -44.00 24.55 -9.51
CA SER A 69 -43.62 23.14 -9.68
C SER A 69 -44.71 22.36 -10.40
N LEU A 70 -44.59 22.22 -11.72
CA LEU A 70 -45.41 21.32 -12.52
C LEU A 70 -44.85 19.89 -12.41
N LEU A 71 -45.73 18.93 -12.12
CA LEU A 71 -45.45 17.50 -12.18
C LEU A 71 -45.32 17.08 -13.66
N ILE A 72 -44.22 17.46 -14.31
CA ILE A 72 -43.85 16.88 -15.60
C ILE A 72 -43.40 15.45 -15.32
N THR A 73 -44.25 14.49 -15.70
CA THR A 73 -44.03 13.06 -15.43
C THR A 73 -43.60 12.27 -16.66
N SER A 74 -43.82 12.79 -17.88
CA SER A 74 -43.41 12.12 -19.11
C SER A 74 -42.79 13.06 -20.16
N ALA A 75 -41.95 12.50 -21.03
CA ALA A 75 -41.29 13.24 -22.11
C ALA A 75 -42.27 13.74 -23.19
N ASP A 76 -43.43 13.10 -23.31
CA ASP A 76 -44.46 13.38 -24.31
C ASP A 76 -45.22 14.69 -24.00
N GLN A 77 -45.11 15.19 -22.76
CA GLN A 77 -45.71 16.47 -22.34
C GLN A 77 -44.90 17.69 -22.79
N ILE A 78 -43.71 17.49 -23.36
CA ILE A 78 -42.77 18.58 -23.69
C ILE A 78 -42.36 18.47 -25.15
N LYS A 79 -42.29 19.59 -25.88
CA LYS A 79 -41.71 19.66 -27.23
C LYS A 79 -40.18 19.79 -27.19
N ASP A 80 -39.65 20.78 -26.46
CA ASP A 80 -38.21 21.03 -26.27
C ASP A 80 -37.89 21.31 -24.80
N LEU A 81 -36.68 20.94 -24.36
CA LEU A 81 -36.22 21.03 -22.98
C LEU A 81 -34.78 21.57 -22.93
N LYS A 82 -34.59 22.71 -22.25
CA LYS A 82 -33.28 23.33 -22.05
C LYS A 82 -33.04 23.69 -20.59
N LEU A 83 -31.78 23.72 -20.18
CA LEU A 83 -31.39 24.25 -18.87
C LEU A 83 -31.66 25.77 -18.83
N ASP A 84 -32.13 26.27 -17.68
CA ASP A 84 -32.31 27.70 -17.53
C ASP A 84 -30.95 28.45 -17.53
N PRO A 85 -30.80 29.58 -18.23
CA PRO A 85 -29.53 30.31 -18.30
C PRO A 85 -28.97 30.73 -16.93
N PHE A 86 -29.81 31.11 -15.97
CA PHE A 86 -29.36 31.45 -14.62
C PHE A 86 -28.88 30.21 -13.88
N PHE A 87 -29.51 29.06 -14.13
CA PHE A 87 -29.05 27.79 -13.58
C PHE A 87 -27.68 27.41 -14.15
N VAL A 88 -27.47 27.52 -15.46
CA VAL A 88 -26.16 27.27 -16.09
C VAL A 88 -25.10 28.23 -15.55
N LYS A 89 -25.43 29.53 -15.41
CA LYS A 89 -24.54 30.52 -14.78
C LYS A 89 -24.13 30.11 -13.37
N SER A 90 -25.07 29.62 -12.56
CA SER A 90 -24.79 29.10 -11.22
C SER A 90 -23.82 27.92 -11.24
N LEU A 91 -23.98 27.00 -12.21
CA LEU A 91 -23.07 25.86 -12.37
C LEU A 91 -21.64 26.32 -12.67
N LEU A 92 -21.47 27.25 -13.61
CA LEU A 92 -20.15 27.71 -14.02
C LEU A 92 -19.42 28.47 -12.92
N LEU A 93 -20.14 29.27 -12.12
CA LEU A 93 -19.52 30.08 -11.06
C LEU A 93 -19.18 29.29 -9.79
N ASN A 94 -19.92 28.22 -9.48
CA ASN A 94 -19.80 27.50 -8.21
C ASN A 94 -19.13 26.11 -8.32
N SER A 95 -18.85 25.64 -9.55
CA SER A 95 -18.18 24.36 -9.77
C SER A 95 -16.66 24.48 -9.71
N ASP A 96 -15.98 23.37 -9.38
CA ASP A 96 -14.52 23.35 -9.33
C ASP A 96 -13.96 23.52 -10.76
N ASN A 97 -13.08 24.51 -10.98
CA ASN A 97 -12.54 24.86 -12.30
C ASN A 97 -11.95 23.66 -13.07
N LYS A 98 -11.39 22.69 -12.33
CA LYS A 98 -10.86 21.44 -12.88
C LYS A 98 -11.86 20.67 -13.75
N TYR A 99 -13.16 20.71 -13.43
CA TYR A 99 -14.21 20.06 -14.20
C TYR A 99 -14.78 20.95 -15.31
N LEU A 100 -14.57 22.26 -15.24
CA LEU A 100 -14.98 23.17 -16.31
C LEU A 100 -14.07 23.05 -17.54
N GLN A 101 -12.88 22.47 -17.40
CA GLN A 101 -11.98 22.23 -18.52
C GLN A 101 -12.55 21.29 -19.60
N PHE A 102 -13.48 20.42 -19.23
CA PHE A 102 -14.21 19.56 -20.17
C PHE A 102 -15.17 20.35 -21.07
N LEU A 103 -15.41 21.65 -20.81
CA LEU A 103 -16.37 22.47 -21.54
C LEU A 103 -15.69 23.52 -22.43
N LYS A 104 -14.37 23.46 -22.62
CA LYS A 104 -13.55 24.54 -23.22
C LYS A 104 -14.02 24.98 -24.61
N ASP A 105 -14.55 24.08 -25.42
CA ASP A 105 -15.01 24.40 -26.78
C ASP A 105 -16.48 24.82 -26.83
N GLY A 106 -17.20 24.81 -25.70
CA GLY A 106 -18.58 25.28 -25.55
C GLY A 106 -19.64 24.54 -26.38
N ARG A 107 -19.23 23.51 -27.14
CA ARG A 107 -20.05 22.86 -28.16
C ARG A 107 -20.65 21.51 -27.75
N ASP A 108 -20.17 20.89 -26.67
CA ASP A 108 -20.65 19.57 -26.23
C ASP A 108 -21.67 19.68 -25.07
N GLU A 109 -22.94 19.84 -25.45
CA GLU A 109 -24.09 19.80 -24.52
C GLU A 109 -24.13 18.47 -23.74
N CYS A 110 -23.72 17.35 -24.34
CA CYS A 110 -23.74 16.04 -23.70
C CYS A 110 -22.65 15.89 -22.64
N GLN A 111 -21.51 16.52 -22.83
CA GLN A 111 -20.43 16.56 -21.83
C GLN A 111 -20.81 17.38 -20.60
N LEU A 112 -21.51 18.51 -20.77
CA LEU A 112 -22.08 19.26 -19.65
C LEU A 112 -23.04 18.38 -18.83
N ILE A 113 -23.91 17.63 -19.53
CA ILE A 113 -24.89 16.75 -18.89
C ILE A 113 -24.22 15.56 -18.18
N SER A 114 -23.12 15.02 -18.71
CA SER A 114 -22.38 13.93 -18.05
C SER A 114 -21.66 14.40 -16.78
N LEU A 115 -21.06 15.61 -16.78
CA LEU A 115 -20.50 16.22 -15.56
C LEU A 115 -21.59 16.45 -14.51
N PHE A 116 -22.74 16.96 -14.96
CA PHE A 116 -23.92 17.18 -14.13
C PHE A 116 -24.44 15.87 -13.51
N GLN A 117 -24.64 14.83 -14.32
CA GLN A 117 -25.09 13.49 -13.89
C GLN A 117 -24.18 12.94 -12.79
N ASN A 118 -22.86 13.09 -12.95
CA ASN A 118 -21.86 12.56 -12.04
C ASN A 118 -21.54 13.45 -10.82
N ASN A 119 -22.37 14.47 -10.55
CA ASN A 119 -22.21 15.40 -9.44
C ASN A 119 -20.85 16.12 -9.44
N LEU A 120 -20.28 16.38 -10.62
CA LEU A 120 -19.03 17.13 -10.76
C LEU A 120 -19.26 18.64 -10.77
N LEU A 121 -20.49 19.05 -11.10
CA LEU A 121 -20.95 20.43 -11.04
C LEU A 121 -21.77 20.70 -9.78
N LYS A 122 -21.76 21.95 -9.33
CA LYS A 122 -22.44 22.43 -8.13
C LYS A 122 -23.05 23.80 -8.40
N THR A 123 -24.09 24.14 -7.65
CA THR A 123 -24.67 25.49 -7.64
C THR A 123 -24.31 26.20 -6.33
N SER A 124 -24.76 27.43 -6.16
CA SER A 124 -24.57 28.17 -4.90
C SER A 124 -25.22 27.51 -3.67
N ARG A 125 -26.15 26.55 -3.86
CA ARG A 125 -26.72 25.69 -2.80
C ARG A 125 -25.98 24.35 -2.62
N GLY A 126 -24.91 24.09 -3.38
CA GLY A 126 -24.11 22.88 -3.31
C GLY A 126 -24.51 21.81 -4.32
N LEU A 127 -24.69 20.56 -3.85
CA LEU A 127 -25.04 19.43 -4.73
C LEU A 127 -26.45 19.58 -5.29
N ILE A 128 -26.60 19.19 -6.54
CA ILE A 128 -27.79 19.48 -7.29
C ILE A 128 -28.77 18.32 -7.18
N ASN A 129 -29.88 18.57 -6.49
CA ASN A 129 -31.00 17.64 -6.38
C ASN A 129 -32.18 18.02 -7.28
N THR A 130 -32.28 19.31 -7.62
CA THR A 130 -33.35 19.90 -8.43
C THR A 130 -32.77 20.76 -9.55
N VAL A 131 -33.40 20.73 -10.72
CA VAL A 131 -32.95 21.37 -11.96
C VAL A 131 -34.00 22.37 -12.40
N ILE A 132 -33.57 23.60 -12.67
CA ILE A 132 -34.42 24.64 -13.26
C ILE A 132 -34.32 24.53 -14.78
N ILE A 133 -35.47 24.36 -15.42
CA ILE A 133 -35.57 24.12 -16.85
C ILE A 133 -36.46 25.16 -17.52
N ASN A 134 -36.16 25.46 -18.77
CA ASN A 134 -37.07 26.12 -19.69
C ASN A 134 -37.56 25.08 -20.70
N TYR A 135 -38.87 24.95 -20.85
CA TYR A 135 -39.47 23.96 -21.73
C TYR A 135 -40.58 24.57 -22.59
N LEU A 136 -40.79 23.96 -23.75
CA LEU A 136 -41.92 24.25 -24.62
C LEU A 136 -43.02 23.23 -24.35
N ASP A 137 -44.19 23.69 -23.94
CA ASP A 137 -45.39 22.86 -23.80
C ASP A 137 -45.90 22.41 -25.19
N LYS A 138 -46.87 21.48 -25.24
CA LYS A 138 -47.47 21.02 -26.50
C LYS A 138 -48.03 22.17 -27.35
N ASP A 139 -48.56 23.19 -26.69
CA ASP A 139 -49.13 24.39 -27.31
C ASP A 139 -48.07 25.42 -27.76
N GLY A 140 -46.78 25.10 -27.65
CA GLY A 140 -45.68 25.98 -28.05
C GLY A 140 -45.39 27.14 -27.09
N SER A 141 -46.07 27.21 -25.94
CA SER A 141 -45.80 28.20 -24.91
C SER A 141 -44.50 27.88 -24.15
N ARG A 142 -43.63 28.88 -23.99
CA ARG A 142 -42.41 28.76 -23.16
C ARG A 142 -42.78 28.87 -21.69
N LYS A 143 -42.48 27.82 -20.94
CA LYS A 143 -42.67 27.76 -19.49
C LYS A 143 -41.36 27.46 -18.80
N ARG A 144 -41.26 27.85 -17.53
CA ARG A 144 -40.16 27.51 -16.64
C ARG A 144 -40.67 26.52 -15.60
N GLY A 145 -39.89 25.49 -15.31
CA GLY A 145 -40.24 24.45 -14.36
C GLY A 145 -39.08 24.02 -13.49
N LEU A 146 -39.40 23.28 -12.43
CA LEU A 146 -38.45 22.67 -11.52
C LEU A 146 -38.62 21.15 -11.57
N LEU A 147 -37.56 20.41 -11.90
CA LEU A 147 -37.57 18.94 -11.91
C LEU A 147 -36.58 18.40 -10.89
N THR A 148 -36.83 17.18 -10.40
CA THR A 148 -35.76 16.43 -9.73
C THR A 148 -34.67 16.08 -10.73
N LYS A 149 -33.43 15.96 -10.26
CA LYS A 149 -32.29 15.58 -11.11
C LYS A 149 -32.54 14.30 -11.90
N ASN A 150 -33.14 13.28 -11.27
CA ASN A 150 -33.41 12.00 -11.92
C ASN A 150 -34.48 12.14 -13.02
N ASN A 151 -35.59 12.82 -12.74
CA ASN A 151 -36.65 13.04 -13.74
C ASN A 151 -36.12 13.86 -14.92
N PHE A 152 -35.34 14.91 -14.65
CA PHE A 152 -34.69 15.69 -15.70
C PHE A 152 -33.80 14.81 -16.58
N LEU A 153 -32.88 14.04 -16.00
CA LEU A 153 -31.96 13.18 -16.77
C LEU A 153 -32.72 12.13 -17.58
N GLU A 154 -33.79 11.53 -17.04
CA GLU A 154 -34.58 10.54 -17.76
C GLU A 154 -35.27 11.14 -18.99
N ILE A 155 -35.91 12.31 -18.84
CA ILE A 155 -36.57 13.01 -19.96
C ILE A 155 -35.53 13.48 -20.98
N TYR A 156 -34.42 14.03 -20.49
CA TYR A 156 -33.36 14.57 -21.33
C TYR A 156 -32.69 13.46 -22.17
N PHE A 157 -32.36 12.32 -21.55
CA PHE A 157 -31.72 11.19 -22.25
C PHE A 157 -32.61 10.49 -23.28
N LYS A 158 -33.95 10.59 -23.15
CA LYS A 158 -34.87 10.08 -24.19
C LYS A 158 -34.81 10.93 -25.48
N LYS A 159 -34.39 12.19 -25.40
CA LYS A 159 -34.35 13.13 -26.53
C LYS A 159 -32.94 13.43 -27.03
N LYS A 160 -31.94 13.49 -26.14
CA LYS A 160 -30.55 13.88 -26.43
C LYS A 160 -29.56 13.09 -25.58
N CYS A 161 -28.34 12.89 -26.07
CA CYS A 161 -27.25 12.29 -25.30
C CYS A 161 -27.52 10.87 -24.76
N ILE A 162 -28.19 10.02 -25.55
CA ILE A 162 -28.56 8.64 -25.19
C ILE A 162 -27.36 7.84 -24.65
N ASN A 163 -26.18 8.01 -25.26
CA ASN A 163 -24.95 7.33 -24.85
C ASN A 163 -24.59 7.57 -23.37
N ASN A 164 -24.90 8.73 -22.80
CA ASN A 164 -24.64 9.00 -21.37
C ASN A 164 -25.46 8.12 -20.43
N LYS A 165 -26.66 7.70 -20.85
CA LYS A 165 -27.50 6.77 -20.10
C LYS A 165 -26.83 5.39 -20.04
N GLU A 166 -26.41 4.88 -21.19
CA GLU A 166 -25.72 3.60 -21.32
C GLU A 166 -24.41 3.57 -20.52
N LEU A 167 -23.61 4.65 -20.64
CA LEU A 167 -22.41 4.81 -19.82
C LEU A 167 -22.75 4.84 -18.31
N GLY A 168 -23.82 5.53 -17.92
CA GLY A 168 -24.31 5.54 -16.54
C GLY A 168 -24.58 4.14 -15.98
N ASP A 169 -25.17 3.26 -16.80
CA ASP A 169 -25.44 1.87 -16.43
C ASP A 169 -24.17 1.03 -16.29
N LEU A 170 -23.11 1.34 -17.03
CA LEU A 170 -21.80 0.70 -16.87
C LEU A 170 -21.11 1.09 -15.55
N PHE A 171 -21.28 2.32 -15.09
CA PHE A 171 -20.65 2.83 -13.86
C PHE A 171 -21.53 2.72 -12.61
N ASN A 172 -22.70 2.09 -12.71
CA ASN A 172 -23.54 1.79 -11.56
C ASN A 172 -22.84 0.82 -10.58
N ILE A 173 -23.33 0.75 -9.34
CA ILE A 173 -22.70 -0.07 -8.28
C ILE A 173 -22.69 -1.58 -8.58
N LYS A 174 -23.54 -2.07 -9.48
CA LYS A 174 -23.56 -3.49 -9.87
C LYS A 174 -22.43 -3.79 -10.87
N ASN A 175 -22.15 -2.87 -11.78
CA ASN A 175 -21.26 -3.08 -12.92
C ASN A 175 -19.86 -2.44 -12.76
N ILE A 176 -19.72 -1.42 -11.91
CA ILE A 176 -18.50 -0.62 -11.74
C ILE A 176 -17.23 -1.46 -11.54
N LYS A 177 -17.30 -2.60 -10.83
CA LYS A 177 -16.15 -3.49 -10.65
C LYS A 177 -15.66 -4.06 -11.98
N ARG A 178 -16.58 -4.48 -12.86
CA ARG A 178 -16.25 -5.03 -14.19
C ARG A 178 -15.77 -3.90 -15.10
N THR A 179 -16.48 -2.79 -15.12
CA THR A 179 -16.19 -1.62 -15.97
C THR A 179 -14.82 -1.04 -15.66
N VAL A 180 -14.53 -0.71 -14.40
CA VAL A 180 -13.23 -0.13 -13.99
C VAL A 180 -12.07 -1.11 -14.20
N LYS A 181 -12.31 -2.42 -14.16
CA LYS A 181 -11.30 -3.43 -14.51
C LYS A 181 -11.03 -3.53 -16.01
N GLY A 182 -12.05 -3.28 -16.85
CA GLY A 182 -11.93 -3.30 -18.31
C GLY A 182 -11.24 -2.07 -18.90
N ILE A 183 -11.18 -0.97 -18.14
CA ILE A 183 -10.53 0.27 -18.56
C ILE A 183 -9.02 0.16 -18.36
N SER A 184 -8.26 0.39 -19.43
CA SER A 184 -6.80 0.44 -19.38
C SER A 184 -6.33 1.77 -18.80
N LEU A 185 -5.81 1.75 -17.57
CA LEU A 185 -5.21 2.91 -16.91
C LEU A 185 -3.70 2.95 -17.18
N LEU A 186 -3.31 3.62 -18.25
CA LEU A 186 -1.92 3.72 -18.69
C LEU A 186 -1.09 4.57 -17.72
N THR A 187 0.12 4.10 -17.42
CA THR A 187 1.13 4.82 -16.64
C THR A 187 2.21 5.37 -17.58
N PRO A 188 2.45 6.69 -17.59
CA PRO A 188 3.38 7.28 -18.55
C PRO A 188 4.83 6.93 -18.23
N LYS A 189 5.65 6.70 -19.27
CA LYS A 189 7.09 6.50 -19.14
C LYS A 189 7.88 7.81 -19.29
N ASN A 190 7.31 8.79 -19.98
CA ASN A 190 7.93 10.09 -20.21
C ASN A 190 6.88 11.22 -20.22
N GLN A 191 7.37 12.47 -20.21
CA GLN A 191 6.52 13.66 -20.14
C GLN A 191 5.58 13.81 -21.33
N LYS A 192 6.04 13.45 -22.55
CA LYS A 192 5.25 13.56 -23.78
C LYS A 192 4.08 12.58 -23.75
N GLU A 193 4.35 11.32 -23.42
CA GLU A 193 3.34 10.27 -23.22
C GLU A 193 2.36 10.65 -22.10
N CYS A 194 2.84 11.21 -20.99
CA CYS A 194 1.96 11.67 -19.92
C CYS A 194 0.99 12.77 -20.37
N SER A 195 1.51 13.73 -21.13
CA SER A 195 0.70 14.84 -21.64
C SER A 195 -0.37 14.33 -22.61
N GLN A 196 -0.01 13.35 -23.45
CA GLN A 196 -0.96 12.70 -24.35
C GLN A 196 -2.03 11.94 -23.57
N ILE A 197 -1.65 11.09 -22.62
CA ILE A 197 -2.59 10.34 -21.78
C ILE A 197 -3.58 11.28 -21.08
N LEU A 198 -3.13 12.43 -20.57
CA LEU A 198 -4.04 13.37 -19.92
C LEU A 198 -5.00 14.04 -20.91
N ASN A 199 -4.52 14.41 -22.10
CA ASN A 199 -5.39 14.94 -23.16
C ASN A 199 -6.42 13.88 -23.58
N ASP A 200 -6.00 12.63 -23.79
CA ASP A 200 -6.90 11.52 -24.13
C ASP A 200 -7.98 11.34 -23.05
N TRP A 201 -7.64 11.53 -21.77
CA TRP A 201 -8.62 11.51 -20.68
C TRP A 201 -9.57 12.71 -20.69
N LEU A 202 -9.14 13.89 -21.12
CA LEU A 202 -10.03 15.05 -21.25
C LEU A 202 -11.10 14.80 -22.31
N ASP A 203 -10.73 14.13 -23.40
CA ASP A 203 -11.62 13.84 -24.52
C ASP A 203 -12.44 12.55 -24.31
N ASN A 204 -12.09 11.73 -23.31
CA ASN A 204 -12.74 10.45 -23.08
C ASN A 204 -14.14 10.61 -22.42
N PRO A 205 -15.22 10.06 -23.00
CA PRO A 205 -16.57 10.19 -22.48
C PRO A 205 -16.79 9.46 -21.12
N ASN A 206 -15.91 8.53 -20.76
CA ASN A 206 -15.95 7.84 -19.47
C ASN A 206 -15.42 8.69 -18.31
N THR A 207 -14.60 9.71 -18.57
CA THR A 207 -13.88 10.45 -17.53
C THR A 207 -14.81 11.14 -16.53
N PRO A 208 -15.92 11.78 -16.94
CA PRO A 208 -16.91 12.31 -16.00
C PRO A 208 -17.45 11.26 -15.02
N PHE A 209 -17.68 10.03 -15.49
CA PHE A 209 -18.16 8.93 -14.64
C PHE A 209 -17.08 8.45 -13.67
N LEU A 210 -15.85 8.28 -14.17
CA LEU A 210 -14.68 7.94 -13.36
C LEU A 210 -14.41 8.99 -12.27
N CYS A 211 -14.58 10.27 -12.58
CA CYS A 211 -14.43 11.35 -11.61
C CYS A 211 -15.60 11.43 -10.64
N GLY A 212 -16.82 11.09 -11.04
CA GLY A 212 -17.97 10.96 -10.13
C GLY A 212 -17.73 9.91 -9.04
N ILE A 213 -17.12 8.79 -9.44
CA ILE A 213 -16.67 7.73 -8.51
C ILE A 213 -15.64 8.29 -7.53
N ASN A 214 -14.61 8.99 -8.02
CA ASN A 214 -13.60 9.60 -7.15
C ASN A 214 -14.20 10.63 -6.18
N GLU A 215 -15.08 11.52 -6.66
CA GLU A 215 -15.73 12.53 -5.82
C GLU A 215 -16.62 11.89 -4.73
N THR A 216 -17.29 10.77 -5.04
CA THR A 216 -18.01 9.98 -4.03
C THR A 216 -17.07 9.48 -2.95
N MET A 217 -15.89 8.97 -3.32
CA MET A 217 -14.87 8.53 -2.36
C MET A 217 -14.34 9.70 -1.51
N VAL A 218 -13.97 10.82 -2.14
CA VAL A 218 -13.45 12.04 -1.48
C VAL A 218 -14.45 12.61 -0.48
N ARG A 219 -15.74 12.65 -0.83
CA ARG A 219 -16.80 13.12 0.09
C ARG A 219 -16.95 12.21 1.30
N GLY A 220 -16.84 10.89 1.12
CA GLY A 220 -16.82 9.94 2.24
C GLY A 220 -15.60 10.11 3.13
N GLU A 221 -14.41 10.32 2.56
CA GLU A 221 -13.19 10.63 3.32
C GLU A 221 -13.36 11.90 4.16
N LYS A 222 -13.90 12.98 3.58
CA LYS A 222 -14.20 14.23 4.30
C LYS A 222 -15.25 14.00 5.40
N ALA A 223 -16.32 13.28 5.09
CA ALA A 223 -17.38 12.98 6.05
C ALA A 223 -16.87 12.16 7.25
N ALA A 224 -15.96 11.20 7.03
CA ALA A 224 -15.34 10.42 8.09
C ALA A 224 -14.48 11.26 9.06
N ARG A 225 -13.89 12.36 8.57
CA ARG A 225 -13.12 13.30 9.41
C ARG A 225 -14.02 14.26 10.19
N VAL A 226 -15.15 14.66 9.61
CA VAL A 226 -16.07 15.64 10.20
C VAL A 226 -17.03 14.99 11.21
N LEU A 227 -17.45 13.74 10.99
CA LEU A 227 -18.42 13.03 11.84
C LEU A 227 -18.06 13.00 13.34
N PRO A 228 -16.79 12.77 13.75
CA PRO A 228 -16.39 12.84 15.16
C PRO A 228 -16.50 14.24 15.76
N LEU A 229 -16.38 15.29 14.93
CA LEU A 229 -16.44 16.70 15.33
C LEU A 229 -17.87 17.26 15.35
N THR A 230 -18.83 16.56 14.75
CA THR A 230 -20.23 17.00 14.68
C THR A 230 -20.99 16.62 15.96
N ASP A 231 -21.64 17.60 16.58
CA ASP A 231 -22.44 17.41 17.80
C ASP A 231 -23.49 16.29 17.62
N LYS A 232 -23.60 15.44 18.65
CA LYS A 232 -24.58 14.34 18.75
C LYS A 232 -26.02 14.85 18.59
N VAL A 233 -26.32 16.08 19.01
CA VAL A 233 -27.67 16.69 18.89
C VAL A 233 -28.07 16.90 17.42
N GLN A 234 -27.11 17.10 16.51
CA GLN A 234 -27.37 17.31 15.07
C GLN A 234 -27.64 15.99 14.33
N ARG A 235 -28.70 15.27 14.72
CA ARG A 235 -29.05 13.93 14.20
C ARG A 235 -29.10 13.86 12.68
N ARG A 236 -29.73 14.84 12.01
CA ARG A 236 -29.87 14.88 10.55
C ARG A 236 -28.52 15.03 9.84
N SER A 237 -27.65 15.91 10.34
CA SER A 237 -26.30 16.12 9.79
C SER A 237 -25.45 14.85 9.93
N ARG A 238 -25.49 14.22 11.12
CA ARG A 238 -24.78 12.96 11.38
C ARG A 238 -25.27 11.82 10.49
N ALA A 239 -26.58 11.67 10.29
CA ALA A 239 -27.15 10.66 9.40
C ALA A 239 -26.66 10.83 7.95
N GLU A 240 -26.60 12.07 7.46
CA GLU A 240 -26.08 12.38 6.13
C GLU A 240 -24.57 12.09 6.00
N LEU A 241 -23.76 12.45 7.00
CA LEU A 241 -22.33 12.11 7.04
C LEU A 241 -22.12 10.59 7.04
N GLN A 242 -22.91 9.84 7.83
CA GLN A 242 -22.86 8.38 7.84
C GLN A 242 -23.28 7.77 6.50
N ARG A 243 -24.29 8.33 5.82
CA ARG A 243 -24.69 7.91 4.47
C ARG A 243 -23.52 8.03 3.50
N ARG A 244 -22.86 9.18 3.47
CA ARG A 244 -21.67 9.43 2.60
C ARG A 244 -20.52 8.46 2.89
N ILE A 245 -20.28 8.14 4.16
CA ILE A 245 -19.26 7.16 4.55
C ILE A 245 -19.63 5.76 4.04
N ARG A 246 -20.88 5.34 4.17
CA ARG A 246 -21.36 4.03 3.68
C ARG A 246 -21.26 3.92 2.17
N GLU A 247 -21.69 4.95 1.44
CA GLU A 247 -21.59 5.00 -0.03
C GLU A 247 -20.14 4.91 -0.50
N SER A 248 -19.25 5.71 0.09
CA SER A 248 -17.81 5.67 -0.20
C SER A 248 -17.21 4.29 0.08
N LYS A 249 -17.52 3.66 1.22
CA LYS A 249 -17.06 2.29 1.53
C LYS A 249 -17.54 1.28 0.49
N LYS A 250 -18.82 1.35 0.10
CA LYS A 250 -19.44 0.45 -0.89
C LYS A 250 -18.78 0.55 -2.26
N VAL A 251 -18.49 1.76 -2.72
CA VAL A 251 -17.78 2.00 -4.00
C VAL A 251 -16.32 1.58 -3.87
N SER A 252 -15.64 1.98 -2.80
CA SER A 252 -14.21 1.73 -2.62
C SER A 252 -13.85 0.24 -2.50
N SER A 253 -14.77 -0.61 -2.01
CA SER A 253 -14.54 -2.06 -1.91
C SER A 253 -14.63 -2.78 -3.26
N GLN A 254 -15.26 -2.16 -4.25
CA GLN A 254 -15.41 -2.72 -5.59
C GLN A 254 -14.27 -2.34 -6.54
N ILE A 255 -13.45 -1.35 -6.18
CA ILE A 255 -12.38 -0.82 -7.04
C ILE A 255 -11.02 -1.15 -6.43
N PRO A 256 -10.08 -1.77 -7.18
CA PRO A 256 -8.77 -2.08 -6.64
C PRO A 256 -7.94 -0.83 -6.34
N TYR A 257 -6.93 -0.98 -5.48
CA TYR A 257 -6.19 0.15 -4.90
C TYR A 257 -5.48 1.02 -5.94
N PHE A 258 -4.86 0.42 -6.95
CA PHE A 258 -4.19 1.15 -8.04
C PHE A 258 -5.18 2.07 -8.75
N GLN A 259 -6.33 1.53 -9.20
CA GLN A 259 -7.37 2.29 -9.88
C GLN A 259 -7.88 3.44 -9.01
N ARG A 260 -8.13 3.22 -7.71
CA ARG A 260 -8.54 4.29 -6.79
C ARG A 260 -7.51 5.41 -6.71
N THR A 261 -6.23 5.06 -6.64
CA THR A 261 -5.14 6.04 -6.57
C THR A 261 -4.96 6.78 -7.88
N TYR A 262 -5.13 6.07 -9.00
CA TYR A 262 -5.09 6.64 -10.34
C TYR A 262 -6.20 7.66 -10.54
N LEU A 263 -7.44 7.30 -10.22
CA LEU A 263 -8.59 8.20 -10.32
C LEU A 263 -8.46 9.42 -9.41
N LYS A 264 -7.89 9.25 -8.21
CA LYS A 264 -7.60 10.37 -7.31
C LYS A 264 -6.57 11.33 -7.90
N ASN A 265 -5.56 10.82 -8.62
CA ASN A 265 -4.59 11.67 -9.31
C ASN A 265 -5.21 12.33 -10.54
N LEU A 266 -5.86 11.55 -11.40
CA LEU A 266 -6.52 12.02 -12.62
C LEU A 266 -7.52 13.13 -12.30
N CYS A 267 -8.53 12.85 -11.49
CA CYS A 267 -9.62 13.78 -11.19
C CYS A 267 -9.24 14.89 -10.20
N GLY A 268 -8.09 14.77 -9.54
CA GLY A 268 -7.53 15.79 -8.66
C GLY A 268 -6.69 16.81 -9.42
N ASN A 269 -6.07 16.41 -10.53
CA ASN A 269 -5.07 17.18 -11.27
C ASN A 269 -5.39 17.25 -12.78
N ILE A 270 -6.65 17.07 -13.18
CA ILE A 270 -7.04 17.00 -14.59
C ILE A 270 -6.77 18.32 -15.34
N ASP A 271 -6.76 19.41 -14.59
CA ASP A 271 -6.43 20.76 -15.02
C ASP A 271 -4.95 21.10 -14.98
N ASN A 272 -4.12 20.25 -14.36
CA ASN A 272 -2.71 20.52 -14.12
C ASN A 272 -1.84 19.34 -14.59
N LYS A 273 -1.40 19.46 -15.84
CA LYS A 273 -0.49 18.51 -16.51
C LYS A 273 0.71 18.14 -15.65
N LYS A 274 1.38 19.15 -15.06
CA LYS A 274 2.57 18.95 -14.22
C LYS A 274 2.26 18.08 -13.00
N LEU A 275 1.25 18.45 -12.21
CA LEU A 275 0.87 17.72 -10.99
C LEU A 275 0.35 16.31 -11.27
N PHE A 276 -0.32 16.10 -12.41
CA PHE A 276 -0.71 14.76 -12.84
C PHE A 276 0.52 13.90 -13.15
N CYS A 277 1.45 14.42 -13.96
CA CYS A 277 2.63 13.70 -14.43
C CYS A 277 3.67 13.43 -13.35
N ASP A 278 3.93 14.39 -12.47
CA ASP A 278 4.97 14.30 -11.43
C ASP A 278 4.83 13.06 -10.54
N LYS A 279 3.59 12.57 -10.34
CA LYS A 279 3.34 11.37 -9.51
C LYS A 279 3.77 10.07 -10.18
N TYR A 280 3.67 9.95 -11.50
CA TYR A 280 3.95 8.71 -12.23
C TYR A 280 5.36 8.70 -12.83
N LEU A 281 5.90 9.87 -13.17
CA LEU A 281 7.25 10.01 -13.69
C LEU A 281 8.33 9.88 -12.60
N ALA A 282 7.92 9.79 -11.34
CA ALA A 282 8.81 9.47 -10.24
C ALA A 282 9.50 8.12 -10.48
N LYS A 283 10.83 8.16 -10.64
CA LYS A 283 11.63 6.96 -10.93
C LYS A 283 11.77 6.05 -9.70
N ASP A 284 11.61 6.57 -8.49
CA ASP A 284 11.82 5.83 -7.25
C ASP A 284 10.70 4.82 -6.97
N ILE A 285 11.07 3.66 -6.39
CA ILE A 285 10.13 2.60 -6.05
C ILE A 285 9.12 3.06 -4.99
N TRP A 286 9.52 3.97 -4.09
CA TRP A 286 8.69 4.44 -2.97
C TRP A 286 7.43 5.14 -3.49
N SER A 287 7.59 6.01 -4.47
CA SER A 287 6.49 6.71 -5.15
C SER A 287 5.59 5.73 -5.89
N LYS A 288 6.17 4.76 -6.61
CA LYS A 288 5.43 3.71 -7.33
C LYS A 288 4.61 2.79 -6.41
N ILE A 289 5.07 2.55 -5.18
CA ILE A 289 4.30 1.82 -4.17
C ILE A 289 3.15 2.68 -3.65
N VAL A 290 3.38 3.97 -3.43
CA VAL A 290 2.34 4.92 -2.99
C VAL A 290 1.23 5.07 -4.04
N THR A 291 1.59 5.11 -5.32
CA THR A 291 0.65 5.15 -6.46
C THR A 291 -0.04 3.81 -6.71
N GLY A 292 0.54 2.71 -6.22
CA GLY A 292 0.02 1.35 -6.40
C GLY A 292 0.47 0.67 -7.69
N GLU A 293 1.41 1.27 -8.42
CA GLU A 293 2.07 0.66 -9.59
C GLU A 293 2.93 -0.54 -9.20
N LYS A 294 3.44 -0.53 -7.98
CA LYS A 294 4.24 -1.61 -7.40
C LYS A 294 3.60 -2.09 -6.09
N PRO A 295 3.74 -3.39 -5.76
CA PRO A 295 3.09 -3.96 -4.60
C PRO A 295 3.70 -3.44 -3.30
N ASP A 296 2.88 -3.35 -2.26
CA ASP A 296 3.27 -2.74 -0.99
C ASP A 296 4.22 -3.60 -0.14
N TYR A 297 4.30 -4.91 -0.37
CA TYR A 297 5.22 -5.80 0.35
C TYR A 297 6.70 -5.39 0.20
N LEU A 298 7.08 -4.71 -0.88
CA LEU A 298 8.44 -4.19 -1.13
C LEU A 298 8.86 -3.10 -0.14
N LEU A 299 7.92 -2.51 0.59
CA LEU A 299 8.14 -1.43 1.55
C LEU A 299 7.57 -1.75 2.94
N LYS A 300 6.48 -2.52 2.99
CA LYS A 300 5.68 -2.82 4.19
C LYS A 300 6.55 -3.31 5.35
N TYR A 301 7.41 -4.31 5.13
CA TYR A 301 8.21 -4.93 6.20
C TYR A 301 9.24 -3.95 6.79
N LYS A 302 9.96 -3.21 5.95
CA LYS A 302 10.85 -2.13 6.41
C LYS A 302 10.10 -1.07 7.20
N CYS A 303 8.90 -0.68 6.76
CA CYS A 303 8.10 0.30 7.50
C CYS A 303 7.59 -0.23 8.84
N LYS A 304 7.30 -1.53 8.96
CA LYS A 304 6.92 -2.14 10.26
C LYS A 304 8.06 -1.98 11.26
N ASN A 305 9.29 -2.26 10.82
CA ASN A 305 10.49 -2.17 11.67
C ASN A 305 10.79 -0.73 12.06
N VAL A 306 10.75 0.18 11.09
CA VAL A 306 10.99 1.60 11.30
C VAL A 306 9.96 2.25 12.24
N LEU A 307 8.68 1.93 12.05
CA LEU A 307 7.59 2.52 12.83
C LEU A 307 7.29 1.75 14.13
N ARG A 308 7.94 0.59 14.33
CA ARG A 308 7.69 -0.34 15.45
C ARG A 308 6.21 -0.72 15.55
N LYS A 309 5.60 -1.09 14.42
CA LYS A 309 4.18 -1.46 14.32
C LYS A 309 3.99 -2.75 13.53
N GLU A 310 3.24 -3.70 14.09
CA GLU A 310 2.93 -4.96 13.40
C GLU A 310 1.96 -4.76 12.22
N LYS A 311 1.01 -3.84 12.36
CA LYS A 311 -0.01 -3.50 11.37
C LYS A 311 0.16 -2.06 10.95
N LEU A 312 0.22 -1.84 9.63
CA LEU A 312 0.39 -0.52 9.03
C LEU A 312 -0.87 -0.09 8.30
N THR A 313 -1.27 1.14 8.53
CA THR A 313 -2.27 1.85 7.74
C THR A 313 -1.64 2.39 6.45
N LYS A 314 -2.47 2.66 5.43
CA LYS A 314 -1.97 3.20 4.15
C LYS A 314 -1.35 4.60 4.30
N THR A 315 -1.78 5.39 5.28
CA THR A 315 -1.18 6.69 5.60
C THR A 315 0.22 6.54 6.19
N GLU A 316 0.46 5.52 7.01
CA GLU A 316 1.78 5.21 7.56
C GLU A 316 2.75 4.73 6.48
N ILE A 317 2.30 3.89 5.55
CA ILE A 317 3.11 3.48 4.39
C ILE A 317 3.53 4.70 3.58
N LYS A 318 2.62 5.67 3.36
CA LYS A 318 2.95 6.93 2.65
C LYS A 318 3.97 7.77 3.40
N LYS A 319 3.83 7.93 4.71
CA LYS A 319 4.81 8.65 5.54
C LYS A 319 6.19 8.01 5.48
N CYS A 320 6.23 6.69 5.58
CA CYS A 320 7.46 5.91 5.49
C CYS A 320 8.13 6.03 4.11
N ALA A 321 7.34 5.92 3.02
CA ALA A 321 7.82 6.13 1.64
C ALA A 321 8.44 7.52 1.44
N LEU A 322 7.79 8.57 1.98
CA LEU A 322 8.31 9.93 1.92
C LEU A 322 9.62 10.06 2.69
N LYS A 323 9.72 9.47 3.88
CA LYS A 323 10.95 9.47 4.68
C LYS A 323 12.11 8.79 3.96
N PHE A 324 11.88 7.62 3.37
CA PHE A 324 12.90 6.89 2.60
C PHE A 324 13.33 7.62 1.33
N LYS A 325 12.46 8.47 0.78
CA LYS A 325 12.76 9.33 -0.36
C LYS A 325 13.59 10.56 0.05
N SER A 326 13.26 11.20 1.18
CA SER A 326 13.91 12.42 1.64
C SER A 326 15.22 12.18 2.38
N GLU A 327 15.37 11.05 3.06
CA GLU A 327 16.54 10.71 3.89
C GLU A 327 17.19 9.39 3.43
N PRO A 328 18.06 9.41 2.39
CA PRO A 328 18.65 8.19 1.84
C PRO A 328 19.41 7.33 2.86
N ASN A 329 20.15 7.96 3.78
CA ASN A 329 20.95 7.26 4.80
C ASN A 329 20.10 6.61 5.90
N TYR A 330 18.80 6.93 5.97
CA TYR A 330 17.92 6.40 7.01
C TYR A 330 17.83 4.87 6.98
N CYS A 331 17.84 4.27 5.79
CA CYS A 331 17.74 2.82 5.64
C CYS A 331 18.98 2.07 6.13
N ILE A 332 20.15 2.72 6.18
CA ILE A 332 21.43 2.08 6.56
C ILE A 332 21.34 1.53 7.98
N THR A 333 20.81 2.34 8.91
CA THR A 333 20.78 2.04 10.35
C THR A 333 19.40 1.64 10.86
N ASN A 334 18.33 2.23 10.31
CA ASN A 334 16.98 2.04 10.82
C ASN A 334 16.16 1.05 9.98
N GLY A 335 16.66 0.63 8.82
CA GLY A 335 15.93 -0.18 7.86
C GLY A 335 15.65 -1.62 8.30
N ASN A 336 16.29 -2.09 9.38
CA ASN A 336 16.11 -3.43 9.92
C ASN A 336 16.35 -3.53 11.45
N ASN A 337 15.93 -2.51 12.21
CA ASN A 337 16.14 -2.49 13.67
C ASN A 337 15.59 -3.77 14.34
N LYS A 338 16.43 -4.45 15.13
CA LYS A 338 16.16 -5.73 15.83
C LYS A 338 15.93 -6.96 14.95
N HIS A 339 16.36 -6.91 13.70
CA HIS A 339 16.22 -8.06 12.81
C HIS A 339 17.60 -8.65 12.48
N LEU A 340 17.72 -9.97 12.61
CA LEU A 340 18.97 -10.70 12.46
C LEU A 340 19.32 -10.84 10.98
N SER A 341 20.10 -9.90 10.44
CA SER A 341 20.64 -9.93 9.08
C SER A 341 21.97 -9.21 9.02
N LEU A 342 22.75 -9.42 7.95
CA LEU A 342 23.98 -8.67 7.73
C LEU A 342 23.77 -7.15 7.80
N PHE A 343 24.69 -6.47 8.49
CA PHE A 343 24.69 -5.03 8.74
C PHE A 343 26.09 -4.44 8.44
N PRO A 344 26.22 -3.18 7.97
CA PRO A 344 25.17 -2.20 7.67
C PRO A 344 24.37 -2.51 6.40
N LEU A 345 23.16 -1.96 6.34
CA LEU A 345 22.27 -2.09 5.19
C LEU A 345 22.63 -1.08 4.08
N GLU A 346 22.05 -1.27 2.91
CA GLU A 346 22.12 -0.27 1.83
C GLU A 346 21.30 1.00 2.15
N ASN A 347 21.69 2.11 1.53
CA ASN A 347 20.91 3.33 1.60
C ASN A 347 19.57 3.18 0.83
N CYS A 348 18.57 4.00 1.18
CA CYS A 348 17.23 3.90 0.60
C CYS A 348 17.22 4.16 -0.92
N HIS A 349 18.18 4.92 -1.44
CA HIS A 349 18.26 5.22 -2.87
C HIS A 349 18.72 4.00 -3.68
N ASN A 350 19.77 3.31 -3.23
CA ASN A 350 20.27 2.08 -3.84
C ASN A 350 19.25 0.96 -3.76
N ILE A 351 18.59 0.80 -2.60
CA ILE A 351 17.48 -0.14 -2.43
C ILE A 351 16.37 0.19 -3.44
N SER A 352 16.00 1.46 -3.58
CA SER A 352 14.97 1.91 -4.51
C SER A 352 15.31 1.57 -5.98
N LYS A 353 16.56 1.82 -6.39
CA LYS A 353 17.06 1.46 -7.72
C LYS A 353 16.99 -0.05 -7.95
N ALA A 354 17.49 -0.84 -7.00
CA ALA A 354 17.48 -2.30 -7.08
C ALA A 354 16.05 -2.87 -7.15
N LEU A 355 15.14 -2.42 -6.28
CA LEU A 355 13.74 -2.88 -6.24
C LEU A 355 12.94 -2.51 -7.49
N ASN A 356 13.30 -1.44 -8.22
CA ASN A 356 12.66 -1.12 -9.49
C ASN A 356 12.85 -2.22 -10.55
N HIS A 357 13.99 -2.92 -10.51
CA HIS A 357 14.36 -3.98 -11.44
C HIS A 357 14.18 -5.40 -10.87
N SER A 358 13.89 -5.51 -9.57
CA SER A 358 13.62 -6.76 -8.86
C SER A 358 12.37 -7.48 -9.37
N ARG A 359 12.47 -8.80 -9.52
CA ARG A 359 11.37 -9.72 -9.87
C ARG A 359 10.98 -10.65 -8.72
N LEU A 360 11.81 -10.77 -7.69
CA LEU A 360 11.55 -11.66 -6.55
C LEU A 360 10.27 -11.22 -5.81
N ILE A 361 9.45 -12.20 -5.44
CA ILE A 361 8.24 -11.96 -4.65
C ILE A 361 8.60 -12.16 -3.19
N THR A 362 8.46 -11.10 -2.39
CA THR A 362 8.91 -11.06 -0.98
C THR A 362 7.74 -10.77 -0.03
N LYS A 363 6.70 -11.60 -0.06
CA LYS A 363 5.50 -11.43 0.78
C LYS A 363 5.69 -11.86 2.25
N TYR A 364 6.93 -11.96 2.71
CA TYR A 364 7.35 -12.44 4.02
C TYR A 364 8.61 -11.68 4.44
N HIS A 365 9.08 -11.90 5.68
CA HIS A 365 10.34 -11.35 6.16
C HIS A 365 11.10 -12.44 6.92
N ASP A 366 12.05 -13.07 6.21
CA ASP A 366 12.94 -14.09 6.79
C ASP A 366 13.98 -13.45 7.71
N CYS A 367 14.58 -14.20 8.63
CA CYS A 367 15.66 -13.71 9.51
C CYS A 367 16.95 -14.50 9.34
N PRO A 368 17.82 -14.08 8.41
CA PRO A 368 19.03 -14.83 8.08
C PRO A 368 19.91 -15.22 9.26
N GLY A 369 20.14 -14.32 10.22
CA GLY A 369 21.01 -14.58 11.38
C GLY A 369 20.40 -15.50 12.44
N GLY A 370 19.14 -15.93 12.30
CA GLY A 370 18.51 -16.90 13.20
C GLY A 370 18.62 -18.35 12.70
N ILE A 371 19.21 -18.59 11.52
CA ILE A 371 19.27 -19.90 10.87
C ILE A 371 20.73 -20.25 10.62
N ASP A 372 21.13 -21.46 11.03
CA ASP A 372 22.53 -21.92 10.94
C ASP A 372 22.99 -22.26 9.52
N ASN A 373 22.05 -22.44 8.59
CA ASN A 373 22.35 -22.85 7.23
C ASN A 373 21.77 -21.85 6.22
N GLU A 374 22.67 -21.09 5.60
CA GLU A 374 22.37 -20.08 4.58
C GLU A 374 21.60 -20.62 3.37
N GLY A 375 21.84 -21.89 3.04
CA GLY A 375 21.20 -22.56 1.92
C GLY A 375 19.70 -22.71 2.14
N ILE A 376 19.26 -23.05 3.35
CA ILE A 376 17.84 -23.18 3.73
C ILE A 376 17.10 -21.86 3.49
N ILE A 377 17.72 -20.73 3.84
CA ILE A 377 17.16 -19.39 3.57
C ILE A 377 16.98 -19.18 2.07
N ASN A 378 18.02 -19.47 1.28
CA ASN A 378 17.97 -19.23 -0.17
C ASN A 378 16.91 -20.11 -0.86
N ILE A 379 16.75 -21.37 -0.42
CA ILE A 379 15.69 -22.27 -0.89
C ILE A 379 14.31 -21.72 -0.53
N HIS A 380 14.11 -21.33 0.73
CA HIS A 380 12.85 -20.72 1.15
C HIS A 380 12.50 -19.52 0.27
N ARG A 381 13.50 -18.70 -0.10
CA ARG A 381 13.29 -17.57 -1.00
C ARG A 381 12.84 -17.97 -2.39
N ILE A 382 13.47 -18.98 -2.98
CA ILE A 382 13.11 -19.53 -4.29
C ILE A 382 11.70 -20.13 -4.23
N MET A 383 11.42 -20.98 -3.25
CA MET A 383 10.11 -21.62 -3.09
C MET A 383 8.99 -20.60 -2.88
N SER A 384 9.20 -19.59 -2.03
CA SER A 384 8.23 -18.52 -1.78
C SER A 384 8.04 -17.57 -2.97
N HIS A 385 9.00 -17.51 -3.90
CA HIS A 385 8.83 -16.77 -5.15
C HIS A 385 7.88 -17.49 -6.10
N PHE A 386 8.08 -18.79 -6.31
CA PHE A 386 7.28 -19.58 -7.25
C PHE A 386 5.93 -20.02 -6.66
N ASN A 387 5.83 -20.16 -5.34
CA ASN A 387 4.62 -20.48 -4.60
C ASN A 387 4.30 -19.38 -3.56
N PRO A 388 3.86 -18.18 -4.00
CA PRO A 388 3.79 -17.01 -3.14
C PRO A 388 2.66 -17.11 -2.12
N THR A 389 3.04 -17.30 -0.86
CA THR A 389 2.15 -17.21 0.31
C THR A 389 2.51 -15.96 1.12
N GLU A 390 1.51 -15.24 1.64
CA GLU A 390 1.77 -14.16 2.59
C GLU A 390 1.95 -14.79 3.97
N LEU A 391 3.14 -14.62 4.55
CA LEU A 391 3.48 -15.12 5.88
C LEU A 391 3.54 -13.93 6.83
N PRO A 392 2.81 -13.95 7.96
CA PRO A 392 2.90 -12.91 8.97
C PRO A 392 4.18 -13.09 9.80
N SER A 393 5.34 -13.03 9.14
CA SER A 393 6.63 -13.29 9.79
C SER A 393 6.82 -12.36 10.98
N THR A 394 7.13 -12.97 12.13
CA THR A 394 7.45 -12.31 13.39
C THR A 394 8.89 -12.63 13.80
N GLU A 395 9.42 -11.93 14.80
CA GLU A 395 10.73 -12.26 15.39
C GLU A 395 10.83 -13.73 15.86
N ILE A 396 9.70 -14.34 16.24
CA ILE A 396 9.65 -15.72 16.76
C ILE A 396 9.48 -16.74 15.62
N THR A 397 8.75 -16.40 14.56
CA THR A 397 8.43 -17.34 13.47
C THR A 397 9.33 -17.24 12.24
N CYS A 398 10.06 -16.13 12.08
CA CYS A 398 10.88 -15.90 10.88
C CYS A 398 11.95 -16.97 10.64
N ALA A 399 12.45 -17.63 11.70
CA ALA A 399 13.47 -18.68 11.60
C ALA A 399 12.86 -20.07 11.37
N SER A 400 11.65 -20.31 11.88
CA SER A 400 10.92 -21.57 11.68
C SER A 400 10.34 -21.68 10.28
N GLU A 401 9.98 -20.56 9.64
CA GLU A 401 9.39 -20.50 8.29
C GLU A 401 10.31 -21.12 7.19
N PRO A 402 11.59 -20.73 7.07
CA PRO A 402 12.51 -21.36 6.12
C PRO A 402 12.78 -22.84 6.42
N ASN A 403 13.01 -23.19 7.68
CA ASN A 403 13.23 -24.57 8.10
C ASN A 403 12.02 -25.45 7.79
N LEU A 404 10.80 -24.94 7.99
CA LEU A 404 9.58 -25.65 7.64
C LEU A 404 9.47 -25.90 6.13
N THR A 405 9.87 -24.90 5.33
CA THR A 405 9.89 -25.04 3.87
C THR A 405 10.86 -26.15 3.44
N PHE A 406 12.05 -26.18 4.03
CA PHE A 406 13.05 -27.20 3.73
C PHE A 406 12.67 -28.59 4.27
N ALA A 407 12.08 -28.68 5.46
CA ALA A 407 11.57 -29.93 6.02
C ALA A 407 10.48 -30.55 5.14
N LYS A 408 9.51 -29.74 4.70
CA LYS A 408 8.45 -30.17 3.78
C LYS A 408 9.00 -30.65 2.46
N LEU A 409 9.97 -29.94 1.89
CA LEU A 409 10.63 -30.32 0.65
C LEU A 409 11.22 -31.74 0.76
N ASN A 410 11.98 -32.01 1.84
CA ASN A 410 12.58 -33.32 2.04
C ASN A 410 11.56 -34.42 2.34
N ILE A 411 10.54 -34.14 3.17
CA ILE A 411 9.50 -35.11 3.50
C ILE A 411 8.68 -35.48 2.25
N GLN A 412 8.30 -34.50 1.42
CA GLN A 412 7.55 -34.73 0.18
C GLN A 412 8.34 -35.52 -0.85
N SER A 413 9.67 -35.37 -0.87
CA SER A 413 10.57 -36.13 -1.74
C SER A 413 11.03 -37.46 -1.15
N ASN A 414 10.44 -37.93 -0.04
CA ASN A 414 10.85 -39.14 0.68
C ASN A 414 12.34 -39.17 1.08
N ASN A 415 12.97 -38.00 1.30
CA ASN A 415 14.35 -37.87 1.74
C ASN A 415 14.43 -37.74 3.28
N SER A 416 14.28 -38.86 3.99
CA SER A 416 14.36 -38.89 5.46
C SER A 416 15.73 -38.47 6.01
N ARG A 417 16.80 -38.58 5.21
CA ARG A 417 18.15 -38.16 5.59
C ARG A 417 18.33 -36.63 5.58
N GLY A 418 17.61 -35.92 4.71
CA GLY A 418 17.68 -34.46 4.62
C GLY A 418 16.94 -33.72 5.74
N TRP A 419 15.99 -34.37 6.41
CA TRP A 419 15.34 -33.83 7.61
C TRP A 419 15.17 -34.89 8.70
N PRO A 420 16.25 -35.23 9.44
CA PRO A 420 16.22 -36.31 10.42
C PRO A 420 15.74 -35.87 11.82
N LEU A 421 15.40 -34.58 11.99
CA LEU A 421 15.06 -34.01 13.30
C LEU A 421 13.78 -34.61 13.88
N LYS A 422 13.90 -35.20 15.08
CA LYS A 422 12.79 -35.83 15.81
C LYS A 422 12.84 -35.50 17.30
N ILE A 423 11.67 -35.44 17.94
CA ILE A 423 11.53 -35.41 19.40
C ILE A 423 11.00 -36.77 19.84
N CYS A 424 11.73 -37.41 20.74
CA CYS A 424 11.43 -38.73 21.26
C CYS A 424 11.06 -38.66 22.75
N PHE A 425 10.22 -39.59 23.18
CA PHE A 425 9.82 -39.76 24.58
C PHE A 425 9.50 -41.23 24.85
N LYS A 426 9.50 -41.63 26.12
CA LYS A 426 9.04 -42.96 26.54
C LYS A 426 7.52 -42.95 26.64
N ASN A 427 6.83 -43.77 25.86
CA ASN A 427 5.39 -43.89 25.95
C ASN A 427 5.02 -44.74 27.17
N LEU A 428 4.40 -44.13 28.18
CA LEU A 428 4.03 -44.81 29.44
C LEU A 428 3.00 -45.92 29.27
N ALA A 429 2.28 -45.99 28.14
CA ALA A 429 1.30 -47.05 27.88
C ALA A 429 1.91 -48.29 27.21
N THR A 430 2.96 -48.12 26.41
CA THR A 430 3.59 -49.21 25.63
C THR A 430 5.04 -49.49 26.04
N GLU A 431 5.60 -48.69 26.95
CA GLU A 431 7.00 -48.61 27.39
C GLU A 431 8.04 -48.37 26.29
N ASN A 432 7.63 -48.31 25.03
CA ASN A 432 8.50 -48.10 23.89
C ASN A 432 8.87 -46.63 23.69
N LYS A 433 10.05 -46.40 23.13
CA LYS A 433 10.48 -45.09 22.63
C LYS A 433 9.66 -44.72 21.40
N GLU A 434 8.96 -43.60 21.47
CA GLU A 434 8.19 -43.06 20.36
C GLU A 434 8.76 -41.71 19.93
N CYS A 435 8.90 -41.49 18.63
CA CYS A 435 9.54 -40.30 18.06
C CYS A 435 8.65 -39.63 17.02
N TYR A 436 8.56 -38.30 17.07
CA TYR A 436 7.86 -37.50 16.07
C TYR A 436 8.81 -36.54 15.36
N PRO A 437 8.72 -36.39 14.02
CA PRO A 437 9.48 -35.38 13.31
C PRO A 437 9.05 -33.99 13.77
N TYR A 438 10.01 -33.07 13.87
CA TYR A 438 9.72 -31.69 14.26
C TYR A 438 10.54 -30.67 13.47
N VAL A 439 10.09 -29.42 13.52
CA VAL A 439 10.76 -28.23 13.01
C VAL A 439 10.97 -27.26 14.17
N PRO A 440 12.22 -26.84 14.46
CA PRO A 440 12.51 -25.90 15.53
C PRO A 440 11.67 -24.62 15.43
N GLY A 441 11.14 -24.17 16.57
CA GLY A 441 10.33 -22.95 16.66
C GLY A 441 8.82 -23.18 16.54
N ALA A 442 8.06 -22.08 16.49
CA ALA A 442 6.60 -22.11 16.51
C ALA A 442 5.98 -21.84 15.13
N SER A 443 4.77 -22.36 14.89
CA SER A 443 3.96 -22.06 13.70
C SER A 443 2.47 -22.04 14.02
N THR A 444 1.73 -21.07 13.45
CA THR A 444 0.28 -20.99 13.65
C THR A 444 -0.47 -22.16 13.02
N SER A 445 -0.01 -22.68 11.89
CA SER A 445 -0.79 -23.65 11.07
C SER A 445 -0.13 -25.02 10.93
N ASP A 446 1.18 -25.14 11.06
CA ASP A 446 1.86 -26.40 10.76
C ASP A 446 1.87 -27.39 11.91
N LYS A 447 1.75 -28.70 11.64
CA LYS A 447 1.78 -29.77 12.66
C LYS A 447 3.20 -30.20 13.02
N LEU A 448 4.18 -29.91 12.15
CA LEU A 448 5.58 -30.24 12.37
C LEU A 448 6.27 -29.24 13.29
N SER A 449 5.69 -28.08 13.59
CA SER A 449 6.33 -27.10 14.46
C SER A 449 6.49 -27.64 15.88
N GLU A 450 7.61 -27.30 16.51
CA GLU A 450 8.03 -27.80 17.81
C GLU A 450 6.96 -27.61 18.88
N ASP A 451 6.29 -26.45 18.90
CA ASP A 451 5.20 -26.14 19.82
C ASP A 451 4.05 -27.16 19.73
N LYS A 452 3.71 -27.60 18.52
CA LYS A 452 2.63 -28.57 18.31
C LYS A 452 3.08 -30.00 18.52
N VAL A 453 4.32 -30.32 18.16
CA VAL A 453 4.89 -31.66 18.42
C VAL A 453 4.96 -31.90 19.93
N ILE A 454 5.48 -30.94 20.70
CA ILE A 454 5.54 -31.04 22.16
C ILE A 454 4.13 -31.08 22.77
N SER A 455 3.20 -30.23 22.29
CA SER A 455 1.80 -30.28 22.72
C SER A 455 1.17 -31.67 22.51
N LYS A 456 1.45 -32.30 21.37
CA LYS A 456 0.98 -33.66 21.06
C LYS A 456 1.59 -34.71 22.00
N ILE A 457 2.89 -34.60 22.28
CA ILE A 457 3.60 -35.50 23.20
C ILE A 457 3.03 -35.36 24.62
N LEU A 458 2.93 -34.13 25.13
CA LEU A 458 2.41 -33.85 26.47
C LEU A 458 0.98 -34.34 26.64
N LYS A 459 0.10 -34.10 25.65
CA LYS A 459 -1.27 -34.64 25.70
C LYS A 459 -1.30 -36.16 25.88
N LYS A 460 -0.35 -36.87 25.25
CA LYS A 460 -0.27 -38.34 25.30
C LYS A 460 0.35 -38.83 26.61
N VAL A 461 1.42 -38.20 27.09
CA VAL A 461 2.15 -38.62 28.30
C VAL A 461 1.37 -38.25 29.57
N GLU A 462 0.89 -37.01 29.66
CA GLU A 462 0.15 -36.48 30.82
C GLU A 462 -1.32 -36.94 30.86
N ARG A 463 -1.79 -37.63 29.81
CA ARG A 463 -3.16 -38.17 29.66
C ARG A 463 -4.27 -37.15 29.96
N THR A 464 -4.02 -35.87 29.67
CA THR A 464 -4.99 -34.80 29.92
C THR A 464 -6.15 -34.86 28.92
N PRO A 465 -7.42 -34.72 29.38
CA PRO A 465 -8.58 -34.67 28.49
C PRO A 465 -8.64 -33.35 27.70
N PHE A 466 -7.90 -32.32 28.13
CA PHE A 466 -7.89 -31.01 27.52
C PHE A 466 -6.83 -30.90 26.41
N GLU A 467 -7.05 -29.95 25.49
CA GLU A 467 -6.06 -29.65 24.46
C GLU A 467 -4.87 -28.89 25.07
N VAL A 468 -3.68 -29.50 25.06
CA VAL A 468 -2.43 -28.84 25.46
C VAL A 468 -2.00 -27.86 24.36
N LYS A 469 -1.66 -26.63 24.74
CA LYS A 469 -1.09 -25.62 23.81
C LYS A 469 0.19 -25.07 24.39
N CYS A 470 1.31 -25.42 23.77
CA CYS A 470 2.62 -24.90 24.12
C CYS A 470 2.90 -23.55 23.46
N LYS A 471 3.52 -22.63 24.20
CA LYS A 471 3.97 -21.32 23.71
C LYS A 471 5.48 -21.19 23.83
N LEU A 472 6.12 -20.86 22.71
CA LEU A 472 7.54 -20.51 22.71
C LEU A 472 7.75 -19.13 23.37
N THR A 473 8.61 -19.06 24.38
CA THR A 473 8.79 -17.86 25.23
C THR A 473 10.27 -17.60 25.49
N ASN A 474 10.67 -16.32 25.47
CA ASN A 474 12.01 -15.88 25.83
C ASN A 474 12.24 -16.03 27.35
N SER A 475 13.36 -16.64 27.75
CA SER A 475 13.79 -16.80 29.14
C SER A 475 13.84 -15.48 29.92
N ARG A 476 14.15 -14.36 29.25
CA ARG A 476 14.16 -13.01 29.86
C ARG A 476 12.76 -12.49 30.23
N VAL A 477 11.71 -13.06 29.66
CA VAL A 477 10.32 -12.62 29.86
C VAL A 477 9.53 -13.63 30.70
N TYR A 478 9.90 -14.90 30.60
CA TYR A 478 9.27 -15.98 31.36
C TYR A 478 9.43 -15.77 32.87
N ASN A 479 8.33 -15.81 33.61
CA ASN A 479 8.33 -15.74 35.06
C ASN A 479 7.18 -16.58 35.64
N PRO A 480 7.47 -17.76 36.22
CA PRO A 480 6.43 -18.69 36.69
C PRO A 480 5.56 -18.11 37.81
N ASN A 481 6.00 -17.05 38.50
CA ASN A 481 5.21 -16.41 39.55
C ASN A 481 4.08 -15.52 39.02
N ARG A 482 4.13 -15.10 37.74
CA ARG A 482 3.06 -14.28 37.15
C ARG A 482 1.90 -15.16 36.70
N LEU A 483 0.67 -14.69 36.94
CA LEU A 483 -0.57 -15.40 36.58
C LEU A 483 -0.59 -15.92 35.14
N GLY A 484 -0.02 -15.16 34.18
CA GLY A 484 0.04 -15.57 32.78
C GLY A 484 0.96 -16.75 32.45
N TYR A 485 1.83 -17.17 33.38
CA TYR A 485 2.77 -18.30 33.24
C TYR A 485 2.53 -19.42 34.26
N LYS A 486 1.58 -19.23 35.20
CA LYS A 486 1.27 -20.22 36.24
C LYS A 486 0.59 -21.48 35.71
N ALA A 487 -0.06 -21.41 34.55
CA ALA A 487 -0.77 -22.53 33.94
C ALA A 487 -0.48 -22.62 32.43
N GLY A 488 -0.50 -23.84 31.91
CA GLY A 488 -0.21 -24.15 30.50
C GLY A 488 1.21 -24.64 30.22
N CYS A 489 1.53 -24.75 28.92
CA CYS A 489 2.82 -25.23 28.43
C CYS A 489 3.68 -24.09 27.86
N PHE A 490 4.94 -24.02 28.26
CA PHE A 490 5.90 -23.01 27.81
C PHE A 490 7.22 -23.65 27.40
N ILE A 491 7.67 -23.35 26.19
CA ILE A 491 8.99 -23.75 25.70
C ILE A 491 9.88 -22.52 25.88
N VAL A 492 10.75 -22.56 26.87
CA VAL A 492 11.58 -21.43 27.28
C VAL A 492 12.96 -21.56 26.64
N TYR A 493 13.40 -20.50 25.97
CA TYR A 493 14.69 -20.45 25.28
C TYR A 493 15.38 -19.11 25.53
N ASP A 494 16.71 -19.08 25.50
CA ASP A 494 17.49 -17.84 25.52
C ASP A 494 17.84 -17.38 24.11
N PRO A 495 17.28 -16.27 23.60
CA PRO A 495 17.58 -15.77 22.26
C PRO A 495 19.05 -15.39 22.06
N GLY A 496 19.80 -15.09 23.12
CA GLY A 496 21.22 -14.72 23.01
C GLY A 496 22.12 -15.91 22.66
N ASN A 497 21.69 -17.13 22.98
CA ASN A 497 22.44 -18.37 22.84
C ASN A 497 21.70 -19.40 21.96
N CYS A 498 20.80 -18.95 21.09
CA CYS A 498 19.89 -19.80 20.35
C CYS A 498 19.97 -19.53 18.84
N THR A 499 20.23 -20.60 18.09
CA THR A 499 19.99 -20.69 16.65
C THR A 499 19.02 -21.84 16.38
N THR A 500 18.61 -22.07 15.13
CA THR A 500 17.66 -23.15 14.82
C THR A 500 18.17 -24.55 15.16
N MET A 501 19.47 -24.80 15.06
CA MET A 501 20.11 -26.08 15.33
C MET A 501 20.73 -26.14 16.73
N HIS A 502 21.16 -25.00 17.27
CA HIS A 502 21.82 -24.93 18.57
C HIS A 502 21.03 -24.02 19.50
N CYS A 503 20.05 -24.59 20.20
CA CYS A 503 19.22 -23.83 21.12
C CYS A 503 18.87 -24.69 22.33
N PRO A 504 19.54 -24.48 23.48
CA PRO A 504 19.12 -25.11 24.72
C PRO A 504 17.73 -24.58 25.10
N LYS A 505 16.80 -25.50 25.36
CA LYS A 505 15.41 -25.19 25.68
C LYS A 505 14.96 -25.98 26.88
N GLU A 506 14.15 -25.33 27.70
CA GLU A 506 13.46 -25.95 28.82
C GLU A 506 11.97 -25.95 28.54
N VAL A 507 11.30 -27.08 28.76
CA VAL A 507 9.87 -27.21 28.56
C VAL A 507 9.20 -27.26 29.92
N TYR A 508 8.29 -26.33 30.18
CA TYR A 508 7.52 -26.28 31.40
C TYR A 508 6.05 -26.59 31.09
N TYR A 509 5.43 -27.46 31.89
CA TYR A 509 4.00 -27.75 31.85
C TYR A 509 3.41 -27.63 33.26
N GLU A 510 2.43 -26.73 33.45
CA GLU A 510 1.85 -26.43 34.77
C GLU A 510 2.94 -26.14 35.82
N THR A 511 3.93 -25.32 35.44
CA THR A 511 5.15 -24.96 36.21
C THR A 511 6.16 -26.09 36.47
N LYS A 512 5.86 -27.34 36.10
CA LYS A 512 6.80 -28.46 36.20
C LYS A 512 7.73 -28.50 35.01
N LEU A 513 9.02 -28.68 35.26
CA LEU A 513 10.01 -28.95 34.21
C LEU A 513 9.77 -30.34 33.61
N ILE A 514 9.80 -30.41 32.29
CA ILE A 514 9.69 -31.63 31.49
C ILE A 514 11.08 -32.01 31.00
N ASP A 515 11.64 -33.09 31.54
CA ASP A 515 13.00 -33.56 31.30
C ASP A 515 13.09 -34.84 30.46
N TYR A 516 11.96 -35.50 30.19
CA TYR A 516 11.92 -36.77 29.45
C TYR A 516 11.95 -36.62 27.91
N LEU A 517 12.01 -35.39 27.38
CA LEU A 517 12.05 -35.13 25.94
C LEU A 517 13.48 -35.23 25.40
N ILE A 518 13.68 -36.10 24.41
CA ILE A 518 14.98 -36.33 23.78
C ILE A 518 14.94 -35.79 22.35
N TYR A 519 15.80 -34.83 22.05
CA TYR A 519 15.95 -34.26 20.71
C TYR A 519 17.00 -35.04 19.93
N GLU A 520 16.64 -35.55 18.75
CA GLU A 520 17.51 -36.38 17.91
C GLU A 520 17.62 -35.85 16.48
N GLY A 521 18.76 -36.15 15.86
CA GLY A 521 19.03 -35.89 14.45
C GLY A 521 20.01 -34.74 14.21
N LYS A 522 20.77 -34.86 13.12
CA LYS A 522 21.65 -33.81 12.60
C LYS A 522 21.32 -33.60 11.13
N ILE A 523 20.96 -32.38 10.76
CA ILE A 523 20.62 -32.08 9.37
C ILE A 523 21.85 -32.31 8.49
N LEU A 524 21.67 -33.10 7.44
CA LEU A 524 22.59 -33.19 6.32
C LEU A 524 22.08 -32.28 5.20
N TYR A 525 22.96 -31.41 4.70
CA TYR A 525 22.58 -30.39 3.74
C TYR A 525 23.62 -30.24 2.65
N ASP A 526 23.20 -30.52 1.41
CA ASP A 526 23.93 -30.20 0.20
C ASP A 526 23.07 -29.28 -0.66
N TYR A 527 23.57 -28.07 -0.96
CA TYR A 527 22.88 -27.15 -1.86
C TYR A 527 22.92 -27.69 -3.30
N PHE A 528 24.13 -27.97 -3.78
CA PHE A 528 24.44 -28.66 -5.03
C PHE A 528 25.07 -30.02 -4.72
N PRO A 529 24.99 -31.01 -5.64
CA PRO A 529 25.60 -32.32 -5.44
C PRO A 529 27.09 -32.23 -5.15
N THR A 530 27.54 -32.76 -4.01
CA THR A 530 28.98 -32.88 -3.68
C THR A 530 29.57 -34.22 -4.12
N SER A 531 28.72 -35.21 -4.38
CA SER A 531 29.08 -36.51 -4.94
C SER A 531 27.97 -37.03 -5.87
N PHE A 532 28.32 -37.92 -6.80
CA PHE A 532 27.34 -38.61 -7.65
C PHE A 532 26.34 -39.44 -6.82
N SER A 533 26.79 -40.03 -5.71
CA SER A 533 25.93 -40.82 -4.82
C SER A 533 24.87 -39.99 -4.08
N ASN A 534 25.09 -38.69 -3.90
CA ASN A 534 24.16 -37.78 -3.22
C ASN A 534 23.38 -36.86 -4.19
N GLU A 535 23.55 -37.02 -5.51
CA GLU A 535 22.99 -36.11 -6.51
C GLU A 535 21.47 -35.97 -6.39
N LYS A 536 20.74 -37.07 -6.23
CA LYS A 536 19.28 -37.06 -6.08
C LYS A 536 18.81 -36.26 -4.86
N TYR A 537 19.61 -36.22 -3.79
CA TYR A 537 19.24 -35.59 -2.52
C TYR A 537 19.77 -34.17 -2.37
N ALA A 538 20.57 -33.69 -3.33
CA ALA A 538 20.98 -32.29 -3.38
C ALA A 538 19.76 -31.39 -3.51
N THR A 539 19.75 -30.30 -2.75
CA THR A 539 18.53 -29.49 -2.64
C THR A 539 18.17 -28.79 -3.94
N SER A 540 19.15 -28.45 -4.78
CA SER A 540 18.92 -27.95 -6.14
C SER A 540 18.06 -28.89 -6.97
N ASN A 541 18.25 -30.21 -6.82
CA ASN A 541 17.53 -31.24 -7.55
C ASN A 541 16.14 -31.48 -6.96
N LEU A 542 16.04 -31.54 -5.63
CA LEU A 542 14.73 -31.61 -4.94
C LEU A 542 13.83 -30.43 -5.30
N MET A 543 14.38 -29.21 -5.34
CA MET A 543 13.65 -28.02 -5.79
C MET A 543 13.19 -28.13 -7.24
N LYS A 544 14.07 -28.60 -8.14
CA LYS A 544 13.73 -28.78 -9.56
C LYS A 544 12.58 -29.76 -9.75
N GLU A 545 12.62 -30.90 -9.06
CA GLU A 545 11.55 -31.91 -9.07
C GLU A 545 10.23 -31.36 -8.51
N THR A 546 10.29 -30.67 -7.37
CA THR A 546 9.11 -30.16 -6.66
C THR A 546 8.45 -29.01 -7.41
N LEU A 547 9.24 -28.08 -7.94
CA LEU A 547 8.72 -26.92 -8.68
C LEU A 547 8.25 -27.29 -10.08
N LYS A 548 8.75 -28.39 -10.66
CA LYS A 548 8.51 -28.79 -12.07
C LYS A 548 8.79 -27.64 -13.03
N ARG A 549 9.92 -26.97 -12.83
CA ARG A 549 10.36 -25.78 -13.56
C ARG A 549 11.61 -26.06 -14.38
N ASP A 550 11.75 -25.35 -15.48
CA ASP A 550 12.96 -25.44 -16.30
C ASP A 550 14.11 -24.74 -15.59
N SER A 551 15.26 -25.40 -15.57
CA SER A 551 16.51 -24.82 -15.09
C SER A 551 17.49 -24.66 -16.26
N LYS A 552 18.11 -23.49 -16.38
CA LYS A 552 19.08 -23.15 -17.44
C LYS A 552 20.39 -22.68 -16.82
N LEU A 553 21.48 -23.32 -17.22
CA LEU A 553 22.83 -22.91 -16.83
C LEU A 553 23.18 -21.52 -17.39
N ILE A 554 23.72 -20.64 -16.55
CA ILE A 554 24.13 -19.28 -16.95
C ILE A 554 25.65 -19.17 -16.90
N ARG A 555 26.31 -19.21 -18.06
CA ARG A 555 27.79 -19.19 -18.16
C ARG A 555 28.40 -17.81 -18.33
N ASN A 556 27.63 -16.84 -18.83
CA ASN A 556 28.12 -15.50 -19.15
C ASN A 556 27.00 -14.46 -19.07
N LEU A 557 27.39 -13.18 -19.16
CA LEU A 557 26.47 -12.05 -19.07
C LEU A 557 25.42 -12.04 -20.20
N THR A 558 25.77 -12.48 -21.40
CA THR A 558 24.83 -12.57 -22.54
C THR A 558 23.73 -13.58 -22.26
N ALA A 559 24.08 -14.76 -21.74
CA ALA A 559 23.12 -15.78 -21.33
C ALA A 559 22.20 -15.27 -20.21
N LEU A 560 22.74 -14.50 -19.26
CA LEU A 560 21.95 -13.88 -18.19
C LEU A 560 20.94 -12.85 -18.73
N LYS A 561 21.39 -11.94 -19.62
CA LYS A 561 20.53 -10.95 -20.27
C LYS A 561 19.40 -11.62 -21.04
N PHE A 562 19.74 -12.61 -21.87
CA PHE A 562 18.77 -13.39 -22.63
C PHE A 562 17.77 -14.13 -21.73
N PHE A 563 18.22 -14.67 -20.60
CA PHE A 563 17.33 -15.33 -19.64
C PHE A 563 16.28 -14.34 -19.09
N PHE A 564 16.71 -13.17 -18.62
CA PHE A 564 15.79 -12.18 -18.07
C PHE A 564 14.92 -11.49 -19.13
N GLU A 565 15.36 -11.39 -20.37
CA GLU A 565 14.53 -10.89 -21.48
C GLU A 565 13.39 -11.87 -21.81
N ASN A 566 13.66 -13.18 -21.78
CA ASN A 566 12.69 -14.21 -22.15
C ASN A 566 11.83 -14.72 -20.99
N SER A 567 12.27 -14.60 -19.74
CA SER A 567 11.54 -15.10 -18.58
C SER A 567 11.16 -13.98 -17.60
N LYS A 568 9.93 -13.45 -17.71
CA LYS A 568 9.46 -12.33 -16.88
C LYS A 568 9.37 -12.65 -15.38
N THR A 569 9.10 -13.90 -15.04
CA THR A 569 9.04 -14.40 -13.65
C THR A 569 10.27 -15.22 -13.27
N GLY A 570 11.27 -15.32 -14.14
CA GLY A 570 12.47 -16.09 -13.85
C GLY A 570 13.37 -15.39 -12.85
N ILE A 571 14.02 -16.19 -12.01
CA ILE A 571 15.11 -15.77 -11.12
C ILE A 571 16.33 -16.65 -11.37
N VAL A 572 17.50 -16.12 -11.05
CA VAL A 572 18.76 -16.86 -11.09
C VAL A 572 19.23 -17.08 -9.67
N HIS A 573 19.76 -18.25 -9.39
CA HIS A 573 20.34 -18.58 -8.10
C HIS A 573 21.69 -19.24 -8.30
N GLY A 574 22.52 -19.18 -7.28
CA GLY A 574 23.79 -19.87 -7.28
C GLY A 574 24.50 -19.82 -5.96
N LEU A 575 25.74 -20.30 -5.99
CA LEU A 575 26.62 -20.37 -4.83
C LEU A 575 28.02 -19.92 -5.28
N GLY A 576 28.62 -18.99 -4.55
CA GLY A 576 29.96 -18.48 -4.81
C GLY A 576 30.69 -18.18 -3.51
N CYS A 577 31.98 -17.82 -3.61
CA CYS A 577 32.80 -17.50 -2.43
C CYS A 577 32.35 -16.19 -1.77
N ALA A 578 32.03 -16.22 -0.48
CA ALA A 578 31.63 -15.05 0.29
C ALA A 578 32.70 -13.94 0.26
N GLU A 579 33.97 -14.34 0.29
CA GLU A 579 35.14 -13.47 0.26
C GLU A 579 35.26 -12.66 -1.04
N ASP A 580 34.77 -13.21 -2.16
CA ASP A 580 34.68 -12.47 -3.43
C ASP A 580 33.47 -11.54 -3.47
N ILE A 581 32.32 -12.02 -2.99
CA ILE A 581 31.04 -11.31 -3.07
C ILE A 581 31.02 -10.10 -2.12
N GLN A 582 31.59 -10.24 -0.92
CA GLN A 582 31.59 -9.23 0.13
C GLN A 582 32.93 -9.20 0.90
N PRO A 583 34.04 -8.76 0.25
CA PRO A 583 35.37 -8.76 0.84
C PRO A 583 35.51 -7.87 2.09
N GLN A 584 34.65 -6.86 2.23
CA GLN A 584 34.57 -5.99 3.41
C GLN A 584 34.02 -6.69 4.67
N VAL A 585 33.34 -7.83 4.52
CA VAL A 585 32.79 -8.61 5.64
C VAL A 585 33.55 -9.92 5.80
N PHE A 586 33.85 -10.59 4.68
CA PHE A 586 34.56 -11.86 4.64
C PHE A 586 35.96 -11.63 4.10
N HIS A 587 36.94 -11.53 5.00
CA HIS A 587 38.33 -11.35 4.63
C HIS A 587 38.98 -12.69 4.31
N ARG A 588 39.69 -12.77 3.17
CA ARG A 588 40.59 -13.88 2.87
C ARG A 588 41.76 -13.88 3.85
N ARG A 589 41.90 -14.96 4.61
CA ARG A 589 43.08 -15.24 5.45
C ARG A 589 44.04 -16.22 4.78
N LEU A 590 43.53 -17.04 3.87
CA LEU A 590 44.30 -18.01 3.08
C LEU A 590 44.04 -17.79 1.57
N LEU A 591 45.01 -18.15 0.73
CA LEU A 591 44.93 -17.98 -0.73
C LEU A 591 43.70 -18.68 -1.34
N ASN A 592 43.40 -19.90 -0.89
CA ASN A 592 42.30 -20.72 -1.42
C ASN A 592 41.06 -20.71 -0.51
N GLN A 593 40.88 -19.67 0.32
CA GLN A 593 39.72 -19.57 1.19
C GLN A 593 38.47 -19.21 0.38
N CYS A 594 37.44 -20.04 0.51
CA CYS A 594 36.13 -19.82 -0.08
C CYS A 594 35.04 -20.32 0.87
N THR A 595 34.31 -19.40 1.47
CA THR A 595 33.12 -19.71 2.26
C THR A 595 31.91 -19.80 1.31
N PRO A 596 31.24 -20.95 1.21
CA PRO A 596 30.06 -21.13 0.36
C PRO A 596 28.95 -20.12 0.70
N LEU A 597 28.64 -19.19 -0.19
CA LEU A 597 27.55 -18.22 0.00
C LEU A 597 26.46 -18.38 -1.07
N PRO A 598 25.28 -18.92 -0.71
CA PRO A 598 24.13 -18.96 -1.60
C PRO A 598 23.55 -17.56 -1.87
N PHE A 599 23.08 -17.35 -3.09
CA PHE A 599 22.49 -16.08 -3.49
C PHE A 599 21.40 -16.23 -4.56
N ILE A 600 20.67 -15.13 -4.77
CA ILE A 600 19.69 -14.93 -5.84
C ILE A 600 20.04 -13.65 -6.61
N ILE A 601 19.92 -13.72 -7.93
CA ILE A 601 19.84 -12.58 -8.83
C ILE A 601 18.41 -12.56 -9.38
N ASP A 602 17.69 -11.46 -9.15
CA ASP A 602 16.28 -11.34 -9.53
C ASP A 602 16.02 -10.20 -10.52
N GLY A 603 17.06 -9.62 -11.10
CA GLY A 603 16.93 -8.56 -12.10
C GLY A 603 18.26 -8.04 -12.61
N ILE A 604 18.17 -7.20 -13.66
CA ILE A 604 19.30 -6.46 -14.23
C ILE A 604 18.93 -4.98 -14.29
N SER A 605 19.87 -4.13 -13.92
CA SER A 605 19.83 -2.68 -14.13
C SER A 605 20.94 -2.27 -15.09
N LYS A 606 20.62 -1.40 -16.06
CA LYS A 606 21.59 -0.79 -16.97
C LYS A 606 21.78 0.66 -16.53
N GLU A 607 22.92 0.98 -15.93
CA GLU A 607 23.29 2.34 -15.52
C GLU A 607 24.56 2.74 -16.28
N GLU A 608 24.54 3.86 -17.00
CA GLU A 608 25.75 4.46 -17.61
C GLU A 608 26.56 3.47 -18.48
N GLY A 609 25.86 2.60 -19.23
CA GLY A 609 26.49 1.56 -20.05
C GLY A 609 26.96 0.31 -19.29
N ARG A 610 26.99 0.34 -17.96
CA ARG A 610 27.34 -0.81 -17.10
C ARG A 610 26.12 -1.65 -16.77
N THR A 611 26.32 -2.97 -16.72
CA THR A 611 25.25 -3.91 -16.37
C THR A 611 25.42 -4.35 -14.92
N LYS A 612 24.53 -3.88 -14.05
CA LYS A 612 24.47 -4.27 -12.64
C LYS A 612 23.34 -5.27 -12.42
N LEU A 613 23.54 -6.15 -11.45
CA LEU A 613 22.65 -7.24 -11.09
C LEU A 613 21.92 -6.88 -9.80
N VAL A 614 20.62 -7.14 -9.75
CA VAL A 614 19.87 -7.05 -8.49
C VAL A 614 20.17 -8.31 -7.68
N PHE A 615 20.99 -8.16 -6.66
CA PHE A 615 21.62 -9.24 -5.91
C PHE A 615 21.08 -9.34 -4.48
N ARG A 616 20.90 -10.58 -4.02
CA ARG A 616 20.45 -10.93 -2.66
C ARG A 616 21.22 -12.14 -2.18
N SER A 617 22.10 -11.97 -1.20
CA SER A 617 22.74 -13.09 -0.51
C SER A 617 21.80 -13.70 0.53
N SER A 618 21.94 -14.99 0.83
CA SER A 618 21.24 -15.66 1.93
C SER A 618 21.34 -14.93 3.27
N ILE A 619 22.49 -14.36 3.59
CA ILE A 619 22.77 -13.65 4.87
C ILE A 619 22.22 -12.21 4.95
N SER A 620 21.81 -11.64 3.82
CA SER A 620 21.30 -10.25 3.76
C SER A 620 19.79 -10.20 3.90
N ASP A 621 19.28 -9.10 4.46
CA ASP A 621 17.84 -8.81 4.53
C ASP A 621 17.16 -8.91 3.15
N ILE A 622 16.09 -9.70 3.05
CA ILE A 622 15.37 -9.90 1.79
C ILE A 622 14.71 -8.63 1.25
N HIS A 623 14.53 -7.59 2.06
CA HIS A 623 13.99 -6.31 1.61
C HIS A 623 15.08 -5.28 1.27
N THR A 624 16.35 -5.68 1.32
CA THR A 624 17.53 -4.85 1.05
C THR A 624 18.39 -5.45 -0.07
N PRO A 625 17.89 -5.50 -1.33
CA PRO A 625 18.72 -5.93 -2.44
C PRO A 625 19.87 -4.95 -2.69
N LYS A 626 20.97 -5.48 -3.20
CA LYS A 626 22.14 -4.71 -3.64
C LYS A 626 22.23 -4.68 -5.15
N LEU A 627 22.85 -3.65 -5.70
CA LEU A 627 23.30 -3.66 -7.09
C LEU A 627 24.75 -4.14 -7.13
N MET A 628 25.02 -5.21 -7.86
CA MET A 628 26.34 -5.83 -7.93
C MET A 628 26.80 -5.95 -9.38
N GLU A 629 28.09 -5.70 -9.61
CA GLU A 629 28.69 -5.86 -10.94
C GLU A 629 28.81 -7.36 -11.31
N TRP A 630 28.66 -7.68 -12.60
CA TRP A 630 28.68 -9.07 -13.07
C TRP A 630 30.01 -9.79 -12.81
N ASN A 631 31.13 -9.08 -12.94
CA ASN A 631 32.47 -9.63 -12.73
C ASN A 631 32.65 -10.19 -11.31
N ILE A 632 32.11 -9.51 -10.29
CA ILE A 632 32.19 -9.97 -8.90
C ILE A 632 31.53 -11.34 -8.75
N LEU A 633 30.30 -11.50 -9.26
CA LEU A 633 29.59 -12.78 -9.17
C LEU A 633 30.19 -13.86 -10.05
N PHE A 634 30.64 -13.51 -11.25
CA PHE A 634 31.29 -14.46 -12.15
C PHE A 634 32.55 -15.05 -11.50
N ASN A 635 33.41 -14.19 -10.94
CA ASN A 635 34.63 -14.62 -10.26
C ASN A 635 34.31 -15.45 -9.01
N ALA A 636 33.33 -15.03 -8.20
CA ALA A 636 32.91 -15.77 -7.02
C ALA A 636 32.42 -17.20 -7.34
N VAL A 637 31.68 -17.37 -8.44
CA VAL A 637 31.21 -18.69 -8.91
C VAL A 637 32.35 -19.49 -9.53
N ALA A 638 33.25 -18.85 -10.28
CA ALA A 638 34.41 -19.51 -10.88
C ALA A 638 35.37 -20.06 -9.83
N ASN A 639 35.72 -19.25 -8.82
CA ASN A 639 36.58 -19.68 -7.71
C ASN A 639 35.92 -20.79 -6.89
N TYR A 640 34.61 -20.68 -6.63
CA TYR A 640 33.89 -21.76 -5.95
C TYR A 640 33.91 -23.07 -6.74
N LYS A 641 33.76 -23.00 -8.08
CA LYS A 641 33.83 -24.18 -8.95
C LYS A 641 35.17 -24.91 -8.79
N GLU A 642 36.29 -24.20 -8.72
CA GLU A 642 37.62 -24.82 -8.58
C GLU A 642 37.78 -25.60 -7.28
N LEU A 643 37.10 -25.16 -6.22
CA LEU A 643 37.14 -25.78 -4.89
C LEU A 643 36.00 -26.79 -4.67
N HIS A 644 35.02 -26.83 -5.57
CA HIS A 644 33.89 -27.74 -5.49
C HIS A 644 34.32 -29.18 -5.83
N PRO A 645 33.94 -30.21 -5.05
CA PRO A 645 34.39 -31.60 -5.26
C PRO A 645 34.14 -32.13 -6.67
N LEU A 646 33.03 -31.72 -7.30
CA LEU A 646 32.66 -32.11 -8.66
C LEU A 646 32.98 -31.05 -9.73
N SER A 647 33.78 -30.03 -9.42
CA SER A 647 34.12 -28.93 -10.34
C SER A 647 32.90 -28.33 -11.06
N THR A 648 31.78 -28.19 -10.35
CA THR A 648 30.47 -27.88 -10.94
C THR A 648 30.25 -26.38 -11.02
N TRP A 649 29.78 -25.91 -12.16
CA TRP A 649 29.32 -24.52 -12.31
C TRP A 649 27.97 -24.34 -11.64
N THR A 650 27.86 -23.43 -10.68
CA THR A 650 26.73 -23.34 -9.75
C THR A 650 25.75 -22.20 -10.03
N LEU A 651 25.75 -21.60 -11.23
CA LEU A 651 24.85 -20.50 -11.57
C LEU A 651 23.74 -20.95 -12.55
N TYR A 652 22.49 -20.92 -12.07
CA TYR A 652 21.33 -21.43 -12.80
C TYR A 652 20.14 -20.47 -12.75
N GLY A 653 19.45 -20.31 -13.88
CA GLY A 653 18.16 -19.62 -13.98
C GLY A 653 17.00 -20.60 -13.91
N ILE A 654 16.00 -20.31 -13.09
CA ILE A 654 14.76 -21.08 -12.93
C ILE A 654 13.60 -20.27 -13.52
N LYS A 655 12.76 -20.87 -14.37
CA LYS A 655 11.62 -20.20 -15.02
C LYS A 655 10.35 -21.04 -15.02
#